data_AF-A0A8B3M3Q3-F1
#
_entry.id   AF-A0A8B3M3Q3-F1
#
_cell.length_a   1.000
_cell.length_b   1.000
_cell.length_c   1.000
_cell.angle_alpha   90.00
_cell.angle_beta   90.00
_cell.angle_gamma   90.00
#
_symmetry.space_group_name_H-M   'P 1'
#
loop_
_entity.id
_entity.type
_entity.pdbx_description
1 polymer ?
#
loop_
_entity_poly.entity_id
_entity_poly.type
_entity_poly.pdbx_seq_one_letter_code
_entity_poly.pdbx_strand_id
1 'polypeptide(L)'
;MGTQQSSRSQANRKQASVNQTNTELDFIFKRSIFWRPSYIAQSAWLEHIPFAFWLVDTLKPRKIVELGTHYGSSYFSFCQAITKLDLETQCYAVDTWGGDEHAGQYGEEVYRQVSEHNQQHYSDFSTLVRSTFDQALEHFPQGSIDLLHIDGLHTLEAVRHDFESWLPKLSGRAVVIMHDTNVRERGFVVFQLLDELKQQYPHFEFAHGHGLGVIGVGSEQSSDMMSLYDLSDNPSATRQVQEVFSRLGKACGYSWENSEIKRQMVALQEHQQAETQDVMEQQALERGRLAEKITAQHHAIKELEGKLAQHADQTAELSLQKQQVNALNAELTKSTQHASELQATLNVCEQQRDESLASQQNLESLLAQTQEQFTQTVAERDLIAQEKQSLLEQQTEAQEQQSALQQQLHEQALHLNEETQRAAQLTLALNKNNTVLNEYSQQLSTLQQQIDELTTALNTAHQQQDELSQTLATEANHWQQQKQTLTEAHDQLQIQCDALTSDLATSRTKLEQYESAQHLWETREKELVSALEARVDEITNLNQSLAESAQTIGKQNIELEQTRDQLAALLQRHHAEQAESQQQLSQLNQSLSERFTEIATLTQWLEEREQALANEQKKLSEQGNEIATLTYKLEEREQALAKAAEEHHLHQQTWRTEQTQLSNRVNELVMQNEALEANIGERFRELAIMTRHTEQLTRELQQKEQQLQKAKDRAQNLKQTVSWKLTAPVRALGRTFKESPTTTPSASMSNAERIAASGLFDELWYLHRYPEVADSGLSAIEHFIQVGADKGYSPSALFDTRWYLQTYADVAQGTINPLLHYILHGKAEQRHCLPDNMRK
;
A
#
# COMPACT_ATOMS: atom_id res chain seq x y z
N MET A 1 15.11 -69.47 -28.39
CA MET A 1 16.18 -68.62 -27.86
C MET A 1 17.38 -68.85 -28.77
N GLY A 2 17.74 -67.96 -29.70
CA GLY A 2 18.43 -66.68 -29.46
C GLY A 2 19.92 -66.91 -29.79
N THR A 3 20.63 -66.12 -30.60
CA THR A 3 20.30 -64.83 -31.23
C THR A 3 21.23 -64.53 -32.41
N GLN A 4 20.77 -63.68 -33.35
CA GLN A 4 21.54 -62.87 -34.33
C GLN A 4 22.38 -63.59 -35.42
N GLN A 5 22.03 -63.33 -36.68
CA GLN A 5 22.86 -63.61 -37.86
C GLN A 5 22.69 -62.54 -38.96
N SER A 6 23.78 -62.31 -39.71
CA SER A 6 23.93 -61.64 -41.01
C SER A 6 23.29 -60.26 -41.26
N SER A 7 24.17 -59.26 -41.42
CA SER A 7 23.96 -58.10 -42.30
C SER A 7 24.73 -58.28 -43.62
N ARG A 8 24.27 -57.58 -44.66
CA ARG A 8 24.91 -57.36 -45.98
C ARG A 8 24.96 -58.55 -46.96
N SER A 9 23.87 -58.67 -47.72
CA SER A 9 23.92 -59.06 -49.13
C SER A 9 22.90 -58.26 -49.94
N GLN A 10 23.38 -57.41 -50.85
CA GLN A 10 22.68 -57.07 -52.09
C GLN A 10 23.65 -56.42 -53.07
N ALA A 11 23.65 -56.92 -54.30
CA ALA A 11 24.60 -56.55 -55.35
C ALA A 11 23.98 -55.58 -56.36
N ASN A 12 24.85 -54.83 -57.03
CA ASN A 12 24.53 -53.88 -58.09
C ASN A 12 23.49 -54.38 -59.11
N ARG A 13 22.41 -53.63 -59.28
CA ARG A 13 21.59 -53.65 -60.49
C ARG A 13 22.14 -52.61 -61.46
N LYS A 14 22.34 -53.00 -62.72
CA LYS A 14 22.88 -52.12 -63.78
C LYS A 14 21.95 -50.92 -64.01
N GLN A 15 22.54 -49.73 -64.22
CA GLN A 15 21.81 -48.54 -64.64
C GLN A 15 21.20 -48.76 -66.05
N ALA A 16 19.90 -48.53 -66.15
CA ALA A 16 19.25 -48.23 -67.42
C ALA A 16 19.39 -46.71 -67.71
N SER A 17 19.12 -46.32 -68.96
CA SER A 17 19.20 -44.93 -69.44
C SER A 17 18.41 -43.95 -68.58
N VAL A 18 19.04 -42.84 -68.21
CA VAL A 18 18.36 -41.68 -67.61
C VAL A 18 17.58 -40.96 -68.70
N ASN A 19 16.31 -41.33 -68.85
CA ASN A 19 15.31 -40.42 -69.41
C ASN A 19 15.11 -39.29 -68.39
N GLN A 20 14.95 -38.06 -68.85
CA GLN A 20 14.32 -37.04 -68.02
C GLN A 20 12.92 -37.53 -67.65
N THR A 21 12.65 -37.61 -66.36
CA THR A 21 11.28 -37.53 -65.87
C THR A 21 10.84 -36.08 -65.95
N ASN A 22 10.20 -35.68 -67.05
CA ASN A 22 9.12 -34.69 -66.92
C ASN A 22 8.17 -35.29 -65.90
N THR A 23 7.95 -34.61 -64.77
CA THR A 23 6.97 -35.08 -63.81
C THR A 23 5.59 -34.81 -64.40
N GLU A 24 4.73 -35.84 -64.42
CA GLU A 24 3.36 -35.81 -64.97
C GLU A 24 2.50 -34.66 -64.38
N LEU A 25 2.94 -34.07 -63.27
CA LEU A 25 2.29 -33.01 -62.51
C LEU A 25 2.90 -31.61 -62.67
N ASP A 26 3.93 -31.41 -63.51
CA ASP A 26 4.66 -30.12 -63.58
C ASP A 26 3.74 -28.92 -63.92
N PHE A 27 2.62 -29.17 -64.61
CA PHE A 27 1.63 -28.15 -65.02
C PHE A 27 0.88 -27.49 -63.85
N ILE A 28 0.82 -28.12 -62.66
CA ILE A 28 0.15 -27.53 -61.49
C ILE A 28 1.01 -26.46 -60.80
N PHE A 29 2.33 -26.52 -60.94
CA PHE A 29 3.29 -25.70 -60.18
C PHE A 29 3.50 -24.29 -60.76
N LYS A 30 2.40 -23.53 -60.87
CA LYS A 30 2.41 -22.12 -61.27
C LYS A 30 2.67 -21.21 -60.08
N ARG A 31 3.22 -20.00 -60.32
CA ARG A 31 3.49 -19.00 -59.25
C ARG A 31 2.22 -18.57 -58.50
N SER A 32 1.08 -18.62 -59.18
CA SER A 32 -0.26 -18.29 -58.67
C SER A 32 -0.66 -19.11 -57.43
N ILE A 33 -0.28 -20.40 -57.35
CA ILE A 33 -0.71 -21.29 -56.25
C ILE A 33 -0.09 -20.91 -54.90
N PHE A 34 0.99 -20.12 -54.90
CA PHE A 34 1.71 -19.68 -53.71
C PHE A 34 1.34 -18.24 -53.28
N TRP A 35 0.35 -17.62 -53.92
CA TRP A 35 -0.11 -16.31 -53.52
C TRP A 35 -0.89 -16.36 -52.20
N ARG A 36 -0.69 -15.34 -51.36
CA ARG A 36 -1.51 -15.13 -50.17
C ARG A 36 -2.80 -14.39 -50.56
N PRO A 37 -3.98 -14.83 -50.07
CA PRO A 37 -5.21 -14.08 -50.23
C PRO A 37 -5.12 -12.71 -49.55
N SER A 38 -5.64 -11.69 -50.24
CA SER A 38 -5.75 -10.31 -49.72
C SER A 38 -7.04 -10.08 -48.93
N TYR A 39 -8.06 -10.88 -49.21
CA TYR A 39 -9.33 -10.92 -48.51
C TYR A 39 -9.56 -12.33 -47.95
N ILE A 40 -9.97 -12.40 -46.68
CA ILE A 40 -10.26 -13.66 -46.01
C ILE A 40 -11.48 -13.45 -45.10
N ALA A 41 -12.58 -14.12 -45.39
CA ALA A 41 -13.78 -14.15 -44.56
C ALA A 41 -14.17 -15.60 -44.19
N GLN A 42 -15.10 -15.77 -43.26
CA GLN A 42 -15.57 -17.09 -42.86
C GLN A 42 -16.24 -17.79 -44.04
N SER A 43 -15.68 -18.91 -44.50
CA SER A 43 -16.19 -19.66 -45.64
C SER A 43 -15.62 -21.07 -45.66
N ALA A 44 -16.42 -22.03 -46.13
CA ALA A 44 -15.97 -23.39 -46.46
C ALA A 44 -14.99 -23.40 -47.65
N TRP A 45 -15.03 -22.37 -48.50
CA TRP A 45 -14.18 -22.21 -49.69
C TRP A 45 -12.71 -21.86 -49.41
N LEU A 46 -12.34 -21.56 -48.15
CA LEU A 46 -10.98 -21.11 -47.82
C LEU A 46 -9.88 -22.09 -48.26
N GLU A 47 -10.15 -23.40 -48.29
CA GLU A 47 -9.16 -24.38 -48.79
C GLU A 47 -8.98 -24.35 -50.31
N HIS A 48 -9.94 -23.84 -51.09
CA HIS A 48 -9.90 -23.83 -52.56
C HIS A 48 -9.24 -22.58 -53.16
N ILE A 49 -8.89 -21.58 -52.33
CA ILE A 49 -8.28 -20.32 -52.77
C ILE A 49 -7.03 -20.52 -53.67
N PRO A 50 -6.06 -21.40 -53.34
CA PRO A 50 -4.90 -21.64 -54.21
C PRO A 50 -5.28 -22.23 -55.58
N PHE A 51 -6.36 -23.03 -55.63
CA PHE A 51 -6.90 -23.54 -56.89
C PHE A 51 -7.61 -22.44 -57.68
N ALA A 52 -8.35 -21.54 -57.03
CA ALA A 52 -8.93 -20.37 -57.68
C ALA A 52 -7.86 -19.49 -58.37
N PHE A 53 -6.71 -19.26 -57.71
CA PHE A 53 -5.57 -18.57 -58.32
C PHE A 53 -4.98 -19.33 -59.51
N TRP A 54 -4.78 -20.66 -59.37
CA TRP A 54 -4.29 -21.51 -60.46
C TRP A 54 -5.24 -21.49 -61.66
N LEU A 55 -6.55 -21.58 -61.41
CA LEU A 55 -7.58 -21.67 -62.43
C LEU A 55 -7.65 -20.40 -63.29
N VAL A 56 -7.57 -19.21 -62.67
CA VAL A 56 -7.53 -17.94 -63.43
C VAL A 56 -6.24 -17.78 -64.23
N ASP A 57 -5.08 -18.19 -63.69
CA ASP A 57 -3.80 -18.18 -64.40
C ASP A 57 -3.79 -19.14 -65.60
N THR A 58 -4.41 -20.32 -65.45
CA THR A 58 -4.59 -21.32 -66.50
C THR A 58 -5.61 -20.91 -67.57
N LEU A 59 -6.79 -20.42 -67.16
CA LEU A 59 -7.86 -20.10 -68.11
C LEU A 59 -7.67 -18.75 -68.78
N LYS A 60 -7.18 -17.73 -68.05
CA LYS A 60 -7.21 -16.32 -68.46
C LYS A 60 -8.59 -15.97 -69.06
N PRO A 61 -9.67 -16.11 -68.25
CA PRO A 61 -11.03 -16.01 -68.74
C PRO A 61 -11.34 -14.58 -69.16
N ARG A 62 -12.12 -14.38 -70.22
CA ARG A 62 -12.62 -13.04 -70.59
C ARG A 62 -13.72 -12.58 -69.64
N LYS A 63 -14.48 -13.54 -69.10
CA LYS A 63 -15.57 -13.29 -68.17
C LYS A 63 -15.72 -14.42 -67.15
N ILE A 64 -15.80 -14.03 -65.89
CA ILE A 64 -16.12 -14.90 -64.75
C ILE A 64 -17.50 -14.50 -64.23
N VAL A 65 -18.35 -15.48 -63.97
CA VAL A 65 -19.60 -15.29 -63.21
C VAL A 65 -19.62 -16.25 -62.03
N GLU A 66 -20.00 -15.76 -60.86
CA GLU A 66 -20.28 -16.56 -59.68
C GLU A 66 -21.75 -16.43 -59.29
N LEU A 67 -22.37 -17.56 -58.94
CA LEU A 67 -23.74 -17.68 -58.46
C LEU A 67 -23.69 -18.14 -57.00
N GLY A 68 -24.10 -17.27 -56.08
CA GLY A 68 -23.91 -17.47 -54.65
C GLY A 68 -22.52 -16.99 -54.23
N THR A 69 -22.45 -15.78 -53.66
CA THR A 69 -21.20 -15.12 -53.32
C THR A 69 -21.04 -14.97 -51.82
N HIS A 70 -22.13 -14.85 -51.06
CA HIS A 70 -22.11 -14.77 -49.60
C HIS A 70 -21.10 -13.69 -49.11
N TYR A 71 -20.07 -14.05 -48.33
CA TYR A 71 -19.00 -13.14 -47.89
C TYR A 71 -17.90 -12.86 -48.94
N GLY A 72 -17.92 -13.46 -50.12
CA GLY A 72 -17.03 -13.16 -51.25
C GLY A 72 -15.65 -13.83 -51.23
N SER A 73 -15.40 -14.85 -50.39
CA SER A 73 -14.07 -15.49 -50.28
C SER A 73 -13.60 -16.15 -51.58
N SER A 74 -14.50 -16.81 -52.32
CA SER A 74 -14.27 -17.35 -53.67
C SER A 74 -14.08 -16.21 -54.68
N TYR A 75 -15.07 -15.32 -54.77
CA TYR A 75 -15.12 -14.21 -55.72
C TYR A 75 -13.89 -13.32 -55.71
N PHE A 76 -13.49 -12.85 -54.52
CA PHE A 76 -12.34 -11.97 -54.38
C PHE A 76 -11.01 -12.70 -54.59
N SER A 77 -10.97 -14.03 -54.49
CA SER A 77 -9.81 -14.81 -54.92
C SER A 77 -9.67 -14.78 -56.44
N PHE A 78 -10.76 -14.88 -57.20
CA PHE A 78 -10.72 -14.68 -58.66
C PHE A 78 -10.32 -13.23 -59.03
N CYS A 79 -10.94 -12.22 -58.38
CA CYS A 79 -10.63 -10.81 -58.63
C CYS A 79 -9.17 -10.46 -58.29
N GLN A 80 -8.63 -11.01 -57.20
CA GLN A 80 -7.22 -10.82 -56.85
C GLN A 80 -6.28 -11.46 -57.89
N ALA A 81 -6.62 -12.63 -58.44
CA ALA A 81 -5.83 -13.25 -59.49
C ALA A 81 -5.81 -12.39 -60.77
N ILE A 82 -6.97 -11.89 -61.20
CA ILE A 82 -7.08 -10.96 -62.34
C ILE A 82 -6.19 -9.73 -62.15
N THR A 83 -6.29 -9.09 -60.98
CA THR A 83 -5.50 -7.90 -60.63
C THR A 83 -3.99 -8.19 -60.64
N LYS A 84 -3.57 -9.37 -60.19
CA LYS A 84 -2.15 -9.78 -60.18
C LYS A 84 -1.61 -10.23 -61.53
N LEU A 85 -2.48 -10.67 -62.43
CA LEU A 85 -2.14 -11.17 -63.77
C LEU A 85 -2.30 -10.10 -64.86
N ASP A 86 -2.85 -8.93 -64.53
CA ASP A 86 -3.13 -7.82 -65.45
C ASP A 86 -4.01 -8.27 -66.63
N LEU A 87 -5.16 -8.89 -66.31
CA LEU A 87 -6.09 -9.44 -67.30
C LEU A 87 -7.26 -8.49 -67.57
N GLU A 88 -7.63 -8.33 -68.84
CA GLU A 88 -8.87 -7.67 -69.29
C GLU A 88 -10.12 -8.55 -69.04
N THR A 89 -10.26 -9.08 -67.82
CA THR A 89 -11.36 -9.97 -67.41
C THR A 89 -12.50 -9.18 -66.77
N GLN A 90 -13.73 -9.43 -67.19
CA GLN A 90 -14.92 -8.94 -66.48
C GLN A 90 -15.39 -9.94 -65.42
N CYS A 91 -15.72 -9.47 -64.21
CA CYS A 91 -16.22 -10.28 -63.11
C CYS A 91 -17.63 -9.87 -62.69
N TYR A 92 -18.47 -10.88 -62.41
CA TYR A 92 -19.83 -10.69 -61.91
C TYR A 92 -20.12 -11.64 -60.75
N ALA A 93 -20.44 -11.08 -59.59
CA ALA A 93 -20.99 -11.83 -58.45
C ALA A 93 -22.51 -11.67 -58.47
N VAL A 94 -23.24 -12.76 -58.61
CA VAL A 94 -24.71 -12.78 -58.61
C VAL A 94 -25.20 -13.43 -57.32
N ASP A 95 -25.90 -12.65 -56.51
CA ASP A 95 -26.47 -13.11 -55.25
C ASP A 95 -27.66 -12.20 -54.88
N THR A 96 -28.58 -12.69 -54.06
CA THR A 96 -29.63 -11.86 -53.44
C THR A 96 -29.09 -11.10 -52.22
N TRP A 97 -28.07 -11.66 -51.57
CA TRP A 97 -27.61 -11.37 -50.21
C TRP A 97 -28.73 -11.37 -49.15
N GLY A 98 -29.79 -12.17 -49.36
CA GLY A 98 -30.87 -12.40 -48.39
C GLY A 98 -30.74 -13.72 -47.61
N GLY A 99 -29.81 -14.60 -48.02
CA GLY A 99 -29.66 -15.94 -47.47
C GLY A 99 -30.70 -16.95 -47.98
N ASP A 100 -30.46 -18.22 -47.65
CA ASP A 100 -31.29 -19.36 -48.06
C ASP A 100 -31.35 -20.46 -46.96
N GLU A 101 -31.97 -21.60 -47.26
CA GLU A 101 -32.17 -22.71 -46.30
C GLU A 101 -30.86 -23.42 -45.89
N HIS A 102 -29.84 -23.41 -46.74
CA HIS A 102 -28.55 -24.09 -46.53
C HIS A 102 -27.46 -23.16 -46.00
N ALA A 103 -27.40 -21.93 -46.51
CA ALA A 103 -26.48 -20.89 -46.06
C ALA A 103 -26.97 -20.12 -44.82
N GLY A 104 -28.28 -20.22 -44.50
CA GLY A 104 -28.95 -19.47 -43.46
C GLY A 104 -29.34 -18.05 -43.91
N GLN A 105 -30.21 -17.39 -43.14
CA GLN A 105 -30.52 -15.97 -43.35
C GLN A 105 -29.43 -15.09 -42.71
N TYR A 106 -28.86 -14.19 -43.50
CA TYR A 106 -27.90 -13.18 -43.07
C TYR A 106 -28.40 -11.78 -43.43
N GLY A 107 -28.00 -10.75 -42.67
CA GLY A 107 -28.49 -9.39 -42.85
C GLY A 107 -27.69 -8.56 -43.86
N GLU A 108 -28.14 -7.32 -44.05
CA GLU A 108 -27.52 -6.33 -44.95
C GLU A 108 -26.04 -6.05 -44.65
N GLU A 109 -25.56 -6.37 -43.45
CA GLU A 109 -24.14 -6.27 -43.08
C GLU A 109 -23.23 -7.07 -44.01
N VAL A 110 -23.66 -8.25 -44.50
CA VAL A 110 -22.87 -9.09 -45.40
C VAL A 110 -22.74 -8.42 -46.78
N TYR A 111 -23.86 -7.98 -47.36
CA TYR A 111 -23.85 -7.23 -48.61
C TYR A 111 -23.01 -5.96 -48.49
N ARG A 112 -23.15 -5.22 -47.38
CA ARG A 112 -22.40 -3.99 -47.15
C ARG A 112 -20.89 -4.24 -47.10
N GLN A 113 -20.44 -5.27 -46.37
CA GLN A 113 -19.02 -5.63 -46.30
C GLN A 113 -18.45 -6.01 -47.67
N VAL A 114 -19.17 -6.84 -48.44
CA VAL A 114 -18.76 -7.27 -49.79
C VAL A 114 -18.76 -6.09 -50.76
N SER A 115 -19.76 -5.22 -50.69
CA SER A 115 -19.86 -4.02 -51.52
C SER A 115 -18.77 -2.99 -51.21
N GLU A 116 -18.47 -2.73 -49.94
CA GLU A 116 -17.37 -1.86 -49.51
C GLU A 116 -16.02 -2.40 -50.01
N HIS A 117 -15.75 -3.71 -49.85
CA HIS A 117 -14.49 -4.31 -50.33
C HIS A 117 -14.38 -4.30 -51.86
N ASN A 118 -15.46 -4.64 -52.58
CA ASN A 118 -15.46 -4.61 -54.04
C ASN A 118 -15.20 -3.20 -54.58
N GLN A 119 -15.86 -2.19 -54.00
CA GLN A 119 -15.70 -0.79 -54.40
C GLN A 119 -14.27 -0.29 -54.17
N GLN A 120 -13.64 -0.67 -53.06
CA GLN A 120 -12.28 -0.25 -52.69
C GLN A 120 -11.17 -0.90 -53.53
N HIS A 121 -11.37 -2.11 -54.04
CA HIS A 121 -10.27 -2.92 -54.62
C HIS A 121 -10.47 -3.38 -56.06
N TYR A 122 -11.71 -3.57 -56.54
CA TYR A 122 -11.98 -4.28 -57.81
C TYR A 122 -13.03 -3.59 -58.71
N SER A 123 -13.47 -2.38 -58.36
CA SER A 123 -14.58 -1.67 -59.02
C SER A 123 -14.38 -1.38 -60.52
N ASP A 124 -13.14 -1.38 -61.01
CA ASP A 124 -12.81 -1.15 -62.43
C ASP A 124 -13.29 -2.29 -63.36
N PHE A 125 -13.43 -3.52 -62.84
CA PHE A 125 -13.79 -4.71 -63.65
C PHE A 125 -14.79 -5.67 -62.99
N SER A 126 -15.11 -5.48 -61.70
CA SER A 126 -15.96 -6.36 -60.91
C SER A 126 -17.31 -5.72 -60.55
N THR A 127 -18.41 -6.38 -60.96
CA THR A 127 -19.79 -5.93 -60.73
C THR A 127 -20.52 -6.86 -59.76
N LEU A 128 -21.12 -6.31 -58.71
CA LEU A 128 -22.05 -7.04 -57.83
C LEU A 128 -23.47 -6.89 -58.36
N VAL A 129 -24.12 -8.01 -58.69
CA VAL A 129 -25.47 -8.08 -59.27
C VAL A 129 -26.43 -8.61 -58.21
N ARG A 130 -27.21 -7.71 -57.61
CA ARG A 130 -28.16 -8.06 -56.54
C ARG A 130 -29.50 -8.54 -57.10
N SER A 131 -29.58 -9.82 -57.48
CA SER A 131 -30.76 -10.45 -58.09
C SER A 131 -30.79 -11.96 -57.84
N THR A 132 -31.86 -12.65 -58.25
CA THR A 132 -31.79 -14.12 -58.40
C THR A 132 -30.92 -14.49 -59.60
N PHE A 133 -30.48 -15.75 -59.68
CA PHE A 133 -29.67 -16.26 -60.79
C PHE A 133 -30.44 -16.19 -62.12
N ASP A 134 -31.73 -16.57 -62.12
CA ASP A 134 -32.61 -16.45 -63.29
C ASP A 134 -32.71 -15.01 -63.84
N GLN A 135 -32.87 -14.03 -62.95
CA GLN A 135 -32.95 -12.61 -63.33
C GLN A 135 -31.63 -12.10 -63.91
N ALA A 136 -30.49 -12.66 -63.49
CA ALA A 136 -29.20 -12.27 -64.00
C ALA A 136 -28.95 -12.75 -65.44
N LEU A 137 -29.59 -13.84 -65.89
CA LEU A 137 -29.40 -14.44 -67.22
C LEU A 137 -29.56 -13.45 -68.39
N GLU A 138 -30.44 -12.45 -68.28
CA GLU A 138 -30.66 -11.46 -69.35
C GLU A 138 -29.44 -10.56 -69.61
N HIS A 139 -28.58 -10.35 -68.60
CA HIS A 139 -27.38 -9.52 -68.69
C HIS A 139 -26.21 -10.19 -69.45
N PHE A 140 -26.28 -11.51 -69.65
CA PHE A 140 -25.21 -12.29 -70.25
C PHE A 140 -25.56 -12.75 -71.68
N PRO A 141 -24.78 -12.34 -72.71
CA PRO A 141 -24.89 -12.91 -74.05
C PRO A 141 -24.60 -14.42 -74.06
N GLN A 142 -25.18 -15.14 -75.03
CA GLN A 142 -24.84 -16.55 -75.29
C GLN A 142 -23.34 -16.70 -75.59
N GLY A 143 -22.74 -17.82 -75.17
CA GLY A 143 -21.34 -18.13 -75.45
C GLY A 143 -20.30 -17.16 -74.84
N SER A 144 -20.67 -16.36 -73.83
CA SER A 144 -19.84 -15.22 -73.35
C SER A 144 -19.16 -15.44 -71.99
N ILE A 145 -19.45 -16.52 -71.27
CA ILE A 145 -18.87 -16.85 -69.96
C ILE A 145 -17.77 -17.91 -70.14
N ASP A 146 -16.56 -17.63 -69.68
CA ASP A 146 -15.42 -18.56 -69.76
C ASP A 146 -15.18 -19.34 -68.45
N LEU A 147 -15.64 -18.80 -67.31
CA LEU A 147 -15.67 -19.51 -66.02
C LEU A 147 -16.99 -19.21 -65.31
N LEU A 148 -17.72 -20.26 -64.92
CA LEU A 148 -18.92 -20.17 -64.08
C LEU A 148 -18.65 -20.89 -62.76
N HIS A 149 -18.93 -20.22 -61.63
CA HIS A 149 -18.96 -20.82 -60.30
C HIS A 149 -20.39 -20.93 -59.79
N ILE A 150 -20.78 -22.10 -59.30
CA ILE A 150 -22.10 -22.39 -58.73
C ILE A 150 -21.91 -22.83 -57.26
N ASP A 151 -22.33 -21.97 -56.33
CA ASP A 151 -22.22 -22.10 -54.87
C ASP A 151 -23.52 -21.57 -54.21
N GLY A 152 -24.66 -22.00 -54.78
CA GLY A 152 -26.02 -21.54 -54.45
C GLY A 152 -26.82 -22.53 -53.60
N LEU A 153 -28.13 -22.62 -53.80
CA LEU A 153 -28.99 -23.53 -53.02
C LEU A 153 -28.70 -25.00 -53.37
N HIS A 154 -28.37 -25.82 -52.37
CA HIS A 154 -27.76 -27.15 -52.56
C HIS A 154 -28.74 -28.33 -52.75
N THR A 155 -29.98 -28.06 -53.20
CA THR A 155 -30.94 -29.10 -53.62
C THR A 155 -30.66 -29.56 -55.05
N LEU A 156 -31.07 -30.79 -55.40
CA LEU A 156 -30.73 -31.38 -56.71
C LEU A 156 -31.40 -30.60 -57.84
N GLU A 157 -32.64 -30.19 -57.62
CA GLU A 157 -33.47 -29.44 -58.55
C GLU A 157 -32.92 -28.03 -58.78
N ALA A 158 -32.45 -27.33 -57.73
CA ALA A 158 -31.91 -25.98 -57.85
C ALA A 158 -30.56 -25.97 -58.59
N VAL A 159 -29.57 -26.75 -58.13
CA VAL A 159 -28.24 -26.77 -58.77
C VAL A 159 -28.33 -27.29 -60.22
N ARG A 160 -29.25 -28.22 -60.52
CA ARG A 160 -29.50 -28.66 -61.89
C ARG A 160 -30.12 -27.56 -62.74
N HIS A 161 -31.14 -26.88 -62.23
CA HIS A 161 -31.79 -25.76 -62.91
C HIS A 161 -30.78 -24.64 -63.22
N ASP A 162 -29.89 -24.33 -62.27
CA ASP A 162 -28.82 -23.35 -62.45
C ASP A 162 -27.84 -23.79 -63.54
N PHE A 163 -27.35 -25.03 -63.48
CA PHE A 163 -26.45 -25.56 -64.53
C PHE A 163 -27.12 -25.53 -65.92
N GLU A 164 -28.34 -26.03 -66.05
CA GLU A 164 -29.07 -26.13 -67.33
C GLU A 164 -29.46 -24.75 -67.89
N SER A 165 -29.87 -23.80 -67.04
CA SER A 165 -30.27 -22.45 -67.46
C SER A 165 -29.08 -21.57 -67.85
N TRP A 166 -27.92 -21.78 -67.23
CA TRP A 166 -26.69 -21.05 -67.56
C TRP A 166 -25.88 -21.70 -68.69
N LEU A 167 -26.09 -22.99 -68.99
CA LEU A 167 -25.40 -23.73 -70.07
C LEU A 167 -25.36 -22.97 -71.42
N PRO A 168 -26.43 -22.32 -71.93
CA PRO A 168 -26.37 -21.56 -73.19
C PRO A 168 -25.52 -20.27 -73.13
N LYS A 169 -25.13 -19.82 -71.94
CA LYS A 169 -24.28 -18.64 -71.71
C LYS A 169 -22.79 -18.99 -71.71
N LEU A 170 -22.46 -20.27 -71.52
CA LEU A 170 -21.09 -20.78 -71.48
C LEU A 170 -20.44 -20.77 -72.87
N SER A 171 -19.19 -20.34 -72.93
CA SER A 171 -18.41 -20.27 -74.16
C SER A 171 -17.87 -21.63 -74.61
N GLY A 172 -17.34 -21.70 -75.84
CA GLY A 172 -16.68 -22.88 -76.37
C GLY A 172 -15.47 -23.35 -75.57
N ARG A 173 -14.94 -22.54 -74.64
CA ARG A 173 -13.81 -22.87 -73.75
C ARG A 173 -14.18 -22.89 -72.26
N ALA A 174 -15.46 -22.91 -71.94
CA ALA A 174 -15.94 -22.72 -70.58
C ALA A 174 -15.56 -23.86 -69.63
N VAL A 175 -15.25 -23.48 -68.40
CA VAL A 175 -15.17 -24.38 -67.25
C VAL A 175 -16.27 -24.00 -66.26
N VAL A 176 -16.95 -25.00 -65.72
CA VAL A 176 -17.89 -24.84 -64.60
C VAL A 176 -17.24 -25.44 -63.36
N ILE A 177 -17.33 -24.73 -62.24
CA ILE A 177 -16.92 -25.21 -60.93
C ILE A 177 -18.10 -25.19 -59.96
N MET A 178 -18.18 -26.20 -59.09
CA MET A 178 -19.32 -26.45 -58.20
C MET A 178 -18.82 -26.80 -56.80
N HIS A 179 -19.35 -26.15 -55.77
CA HIS A 179 -18.96 -26.41 -54.37
C HIS A 179 -19.73 -27.57 -53.72
N ASP A 180 -19.43 -27.86 -52.46
CA ASP A 180 -20.08 -28.83 -51.56
C ASP A 180 -20.29 -30.25 -52.13
N THR A 181 -19.45 -30.66 -53.11
CA THR A 181 -19.56 -31.96 -53.81
C THR A 181 -19.23 -33.16 -52.92
N ASN A 182 -18.66 -32.95 -51.74
CA ASN A 182 -18.34 -33.98 -50.75
C ASN A 182 -19.23 -33.92 -49.48
N VAL A 183 -20.25 -33.04 -49.44
CA VAL A 183 -21.24 -33.01 -48.36
C VAL A 183 -22.30 -34.12 -48.56
N ARG A 184 -22.70 -34.79 -47.48
CA ARG A 184 -23.63 -35.96 -47.50
C ARG A 184 -24.74 -35.88 -46.44
N GLU A 185 -24.95 -34.70 -45.86
CA GLU A 185 -25.89 -34.41 -44.78
C GLU A 185 -26.85 -33.27 -45.17
N ARG A 186 -27.84 -32.94 -44.32
CA ARG A 186 -28.72 -31.75 -44.47
C ARG A 186 -29.41 -31.59 -45.85
N GLY A 187 -29.61 -32.68 -46.57
CA GLY A 187 -30.22 -32.66 -47.90
C GLY A 187 -29.30 -32.19 -49.04
N PHE A 188 -28.00 -32.02 -48.79
CA PHE A 188 -27.01 -31.70 -49.83
C PHE A 188 -26.86 -32.88 -50.79
N VAL A 189 -27.09 -32.61 -52.08
CA VAL A 189 -27.15 -33.63 -53.14
C VAL A 189 -26.40 -33.23 -54.41
N VAL A 190 -25.58 -32.17 -54.36
CA VAL A 190 -24.71 -31.69 -55.45
C VAL A 190 -23.89 -32.81 -56.08
N PHE A 191 -23.41 -33.75 -55.25
CA PHE A 191 -22.63 -34.90 -55.69
C PHE A 191 -23.36 -35.81 -56.70
N GLN A 192 -24.69 -35.90 -56.62
CA GLN A 192 -25.49 -36.72 -57.53
C GLN A 192 -25.50 -36.11 -58.94
N LEU A 193 -25.69 -34.80 -59.02
CA LEU A 193 -25.58 -34.05 -60.28
C LEU A 193 -24.15 -34.11 -60.82
N LEU A 194 -23.14 -33.96 -59.97
CA LEU A 194 -21.74 -34.11 -60.39
C LEU A 194 -21.50 -35.51 -61.00
N ASP A 195 -21.96 -36.58 -60.35
CA ASP A 195 -21.79 -37.96 -60.85
C ASP A 195 -22.54 -38.25 -62.16
N GLU A 196 -23.59 -37.49 -62.49
CA GLU A 196 -24.20 -37.46 -63.83
C GLU A 196 -23.37 -36.68 -64.85
N LEU A 197 -22.87 -35.49 -64.48
CA LEU A 197 -22.08 -34.64 -65.37
C LEU A 197 -20.70 -35.25 -65.71
N LYS A 198 -20.09 -35.98 -64.77
CA LYS A 198 -18.87 -36.78 -64.96
C LYS A 198 -18.95 -37.78 -66.12
N GLN A 199 -20.16 -38.24 -66.48
CA GLN A 199 -20.38 -39.18 -67.58
C GLN A 199 -20.43 -38.49 -68.96
N GLN A 200 -20.59 -37.16 -68.98
CA GLN A 200 -20.81 -36.35 -70.19
C GLN A 200 -19.63 -35.42 -70.49
N TYR A 201 -18.90 -34.97 -69.45
CA TYR A 201 -17.87 -33.95 -69.55
C TYR A 201 -16.54 -34.39 -68.91
N PRO A 202 -15.38 -33.98 -69.48
CA PRO A 202 -14.09 -34.04 -68.78
C PRO A 202 -14.17 -33.34 -67.43
N HIS A 203 -13.59 -33.96 -66.40
CA HIS A 203 -13.78 -33.50 -65.03
C HIS A 203 -12.58 -33.78 -64.12
N PHE A 204 -12.50 -33.03 -63.03
CA PHE A 204 -11.64 -33.30 -61.89
C PHE A 204 -12.40 -32.99 -60.59
N GLU A 205 -12.07 -33.65 -59.48
CA GLU A 205 -12.74 -33.41 -58.19
C GLU A 205 -11.70 -33.26 -57.06
N PHE A 206 -11.91 -32.28 -56.19
CA PHE A 206 -11.25 -32.17 -54.90
C PHE A 206 -12.18 -32.69 -53.80
N ALA A 207 -11.66 -33.50 -52.89
CA ALA A 207 -12.43 -34.06 -51.75
C ALA A 207 -12.30 -33.25 -50.44
N HIS A 208 -11.43 -32.24 -50.41
CA HIS A 208 -11.20 -31.38 -49.24
C HIS A 208 -12.05 -30.09 -49.31
N GLY A 209 -12.09 -29.28 -48.24
CA GLY A 209 -12.88 -28.03 -48.23
C GLY A 209 -14.35 -28.24 -48.64
N HIS A 210 -15.01 -29.25 -48.05
CA HIS A 210 -16.37 -29.73 -48.39
C HIS A 210 -16.60 -30.26 -49.82
N GLY A 211 -15.58 -30.24 -50.68
CA GLY A 211 -15.60 -30.78 -52.03
C GLY A 211 -15.68 -29.69 -53.10
N LEU A 212 -15.01 -29.91 -54.23
CA LEU A 212 -15.06 -29.02 -55.38
C LEU A 212 -14.98 -29.83 -56.68
N GLY A 213 -16.06 -29.79 -57.46
CA GLY A 213 -16.13 -30.36 -58.80
C GLY A 213 -15.69 -29.36 -59.86
N VAL A 214 -14.88 -29.79 -60.82
CA VAL A 214 -14.36 -28.98 -61.93
C VAL A 214 -14.74 -29.68 -63.24
N ILE A 215 -15.49 -28.99 -64.10
CA ILE A 215 -16.15 -29.58 -65.28
C ILE A 215 -15.79 -28.80 -66.55
N GLY A 216 -15.18 -29.46 -67.52
CA GLY A 216 -14.84 -28.89 -68.83
C GLY A 216 -16.00 -28.95 -69.79
N VAL A 217 -16.89 -27.95 -69.75
CA VAL A 217 -18.12 -27.94 -70.58
C VAL A 217 -17.83 -27.51 -72.03
N GLY A 218 -16.91 -26.56 -72.22
CA GLY A 218 -16.49 -26.13 -73.56
C GLY A 218 -15.63 -27.18 -74.29
N SER A 219 -15.77 -27.29 -75.61
CA SER A 219 -14.96 -28.17 -76.46
C SER A 219 -13.50 -27.72 -76.68
N GLU A 220 -13.19 -26.46 -76.38
CA GLU A 220 -11.90 -25.79 -76.61
C GLU A 220 -11.11 -25.61 -75.30
N GLN A 221 -10.93 -26.70 -74.55
CA GLN A 221 -10.16 -26.71 -73.30
C GLN A 221 -8.66 -26.45 -73.53
N SER A 222 -8.01 -25.80 -72.57
CA SER A 222 -6.55 -25.61 -72.61
C SER A 222 -5.80 -26.91 -72.30
N SER A 223 -4.53 -26.99 -72.73
CA SER A 223 -3.66 -28.15 -72.45
C SER A 223 -3.61 -28.52 -70.97
N ASP A 224 -3.48 -27.51 -70.11
CA ASP A 224 -3.30 -27.69 -68.67
C ASP A 224 -4.61 -28.13 -68.00
N MET A 225 -5.78 -27.73 -68.53
CA MET A 225 -7.08 -28.24 -68.07
C MET A 225 -7.29 -29.69 -68.53
N MET A 226 -6.96 -30.02 -69.78
CA MET A 226 -6.99 -31.42 -70.25
C MET A 226 -6.07 -32.30 -69.41
N SER A 227 -4.83 -31.85 -69.13
CA SER A 227 -3.91 -32.55 -68.22
C SER A 227 -4.48 -32.71 -66.82
N LEU A 228 -5.27 -31.75 -66.30
CA LEU A 228 -5.97 -31.91 -65.01
C LEU A 228 -7.05 -32.99 -65.07
N TYR A 229 -7.86 -33.01 -66.14
CA TYR A 229 -8.94 -33.98 -66.32
C TYR A 229 -8.41 -35.41 -66.52
N ASP A 230 -7.32 -35.57 -67.28
CA ASP A 230 -6.67 -36.86 -67.52
C ASP A 230 -6.15 -37.51 -66.21
N LEU A 231 -5.90 -36.73 -65.15
CA LEU A 231 -5.49 -37.28 -63.84
C LEU A 231 -6.61 -38.07 -63.15
N SER A 232 -7.88 -37.85 -63.48
CA SER A 232 -9.02 -38.52 -62.85
C SER A 232 -8.97 -40.04 -63.04
N ASP A 233 -8.38 -40.51 -64.14
CA ASP A 233 -8.11 -41.93 -64.41
C ASP A 233 -6.86 -42.48 -63.67
N ASN A 234 -6.07 -41.62 -63.02
CA ASN A 234 -4.86 -41.95 -62.27
C ASN A 234 -5.03 -41.60 -60.76
N PRO A 235 -5.52 -42.55 -59.92
CA PRO A 235 -5.77 -42.30 -58.50
C PRO A 235 -4.56 -41.86 -57.67
N SER A 236 -3.34 -42.17 -58.14
CA SER A 236 -2.10 -41.75 -57.47
C SER A 236 -1.79 -40.28 -57.76
N ALA A 237 -1.90 -39.87 -59.02
CA ALA A 237 -1.67 -38.49 -59.44
C ALA A 237 -2.78 -37.56 -58.93
N THR A 238 -4.05 -37.96 -59.04
CA THR A 238 -5.20 -37.25 -58.44
C THR A 238 -4.96 -36.95 -56.96
N ARG A 239 -4.56 -37.95 -56.16
CA ARG A 239 -4.31 -37.76 -54.72
C ARG A 239 -3.17 -36.77 -54.46
N GLN A 240 -2.10 -36.79 -55.26
CA GLN A 240 -0.99 -35.84 -55.11
C GLN A 240 -1.44 -34.40 -55.38
N VAL A 241 -2.22 -34.16 -56.43
CA VAL A 241 -2.79 -32.83 -56.72
C VAL A 241 -3.74 -32.38 -55.62
N GLN A 242 -4.68 -33.24 -55.20
CA GLN A 242 -5.59 -32.96 -54.10
C GLN A 242 -4.86 -32.62 -52.79
N GLU A 243 -3.74 -33.31 -52.49
CA GLU A 243 -2.95 -33.08 -51.29
C GLU A 243 -2.15 -31.77 -51.36
N VAL A 244 -1.59 -31.40 -52.53
CA VAL A 244 -0.93 -30.10 -52.73
C VAL A 244 -1.91 -28.95 -52.49
N PHE A 245 -3.07 -28.98 -53.14
CA PHE A 245 -4.08 -27.92 -52.99
C PHE A 245 -4.67 -27.89 -51.57
N SER A 246 -5.00 -29.04 -50.93
CA SER A 246 -5.50 -29.05 -49.55
C SER A 246 -4.49 -28.50 -48.54
N ARG A 247 -3.19 -28.80 -48.70
CA ARG A 247 -2.14 -28.28 -47.79
C ARG A 247 -1.97 -26.77 -47.91
N LEU A 248 -1.98 -26.23 -49.14
CA LEU A 248 -1.94 -24.78 -49.39
C LEU A 248 -3.24 -24.10 -48.92
N GLY A 249 -4.37 -24.75 -49.13
CA GLY A 249 -5.69 -24.31 -48.70
C GLY A 249 -5.84 -24.20 -47.18
N LYS A 250 -5.39 -25.21 -46.44
CA LYS A 250 -5.37 -25.18 -44.97
C LYS A 250 -4.55 -24.04 -44.39
N ALA A 251 -3.48 -23.61 -45.07
CA ALA A 251 -2.74 -22.41 -44.66
C ALA A 251 -3.60 -21.13 -44.78
N CYS A 252 -4.53 -21.06 -45.73
CA CYS A 252 -5.50 -19.96 -45.84
C CYS A 252 -6.55 -20.04 -44.71
N GLY A 253 -7.05 -21.24 -44.40
CA GLY A 253 -7.91 -21.50 -43.24
C GLY A 253 -7.27 -21.08 -41.91
N TYR A 254 -6.04 -21.54 -41.64
CA TYR A 254 -5.28 -21.11 -40.46
C TYR A 254 -5.00 -19.60 -40.44
N SER A 255 -4.86 -18.95 -41.60
CA SER A 255 -4.72 -17.48 -41.65
C SER A 255 -6.01 -16.76 -41.23
N TRP A 256 -7.18 -17.32 -41.53
CA TRP A 256 -8.46 -16.82 -41.02
C TRP A 256 -8.57 -17.03 -39.50
N GLU A 257 -8.38 -18.26 -39.03
CA GLU A 257 -8.47 -18.62 -37.60
C GLU A 257 -7.53 -17.77 -36.74
N ASN A 258 -6.27 -17.60 -37.16
CA ASN A 258 -5.31 -16.74 -36.46
C ASN A 258 -5.71 -15.26 -36.47
N SER A 259 -6.42 -14.78 -37.50
CA SER A 259 -6.92 -13.41 -37.56
C SER A 259 -8.13 -13.22 -36.64
N GLU A 260 -8.98 -14.23 -36.52
CA GLU A 260 -10.12 -14.24 -35.61
C GLU A 260 -9.70 -14.34 -34.14
N ILE A 261 -8.76 -15.24 -33.81
CA ILE A 261 -8.15 -15.33 -32.48
C ILE A 261 -7.52 -13.98 -32.09
N LYS A 262 -6.83 -13.30 -33.02
CA LYS A 262 -6.28 -11.95 -32.77
C LYS A 262 -7.37 -10.92 -32.47
N ARG A 263 -8.49 -10.91 -33.21
CA ARG A 263 -9.62 -10.01 -32.92
C ARG A 263 -10.19 -10.27 -31.52
N GLN A 264 -10.39 -11.54 -31.16
CA GLN A 264 -10.89 -11.94 -29.84
C GLN A 264 -9.91 -11.58 -28.72
N MET A 265 -8.60 -11.75 -28.94
CA MET A 265 -7.57 -11.31 -27.97
C MET A 265 -7.58 -9.79 -27.75
N VAL A 266 -7.72 -8.99 -28.81
CA VAL A 266 -7.82 -7.51 -28.68
C VAL A 266 -9.08 -7.13 -27.90
N ALA A 267 -10.24 -7.67 -28.26
CA ALA A 267 -11.49 -7.41 -27.53
C ALA A 267 -11.42 -7.82 -26.05
N LEU A 268 -10.77 -8.95 -25.74
CA LEU A 268 -10.56 -9.39 -24.36
C LEU A 268 -9.59 -8.45 -23.60
N GLN A 269 -8.54 -7.95 -24.26
CA GLN A 269 -7.61 -6.99 -23.68
C GLN A 269 -8.29 -5.63 -23.40
N GLU A 270 -9.13 -5.15 -24.33
CA GLU A 270 -9.93 -3.93 -24.13
C GLU A 270 -10.90 -4.07 -22.95
N HIS A 271 -11.59 -5.22 -22.84
CA HIS A 271 -12.46 -5.53 -21.70
C HIS A 271 -11.68 -5.56 -20.38
N GLN A 272 -10.54 -6.26 -20.35
CA GLN A 272 -9.70 -6.35 -19.15
C GLN A 272 -9.14 -4.98 -18.74
N GLN A 273 -8.79 -4.11 -19.69
CA GLN A 273 -8.37 -2.74 -19.42
C GLN A 273 -9.51 -1.91 -18.83
N ALA A 274 -10.73 -2.02 -19.37
CA ALA A 274 -11.92 -1.34 -18.83
C ALA A 274 -12.22 -1.79 -17.39
N GLU A 275 -12.25 -3.10 -17.11
CA GLU A 275 -12.44 -3.62 -15.74
C GLU A 275 -11.34 -3.15 -14.78
N THR A 276 -10.08 -3.11 -15.24
CA THR A 276 -8.96 -2.64 -14.42
C THR A 276 -9.08 -1.14 -14.11
N GLN A 277 -9.55 -0.35 -15.07
CA GLN A 277 -9.80 1.09 -14.89
C GLN A 277 -10.95 1.34 -13.90
N ASP A 278 -12.07 0.62 -14.03
CA ASP A 278 -13.21 0.69 -13.11
C ASP A 278 -12.80 0.36 -11.66
N VAL A 279 -11.98 -0.69 -11.48
CA VAL A 279 -11.44 -1.06 -10.16
C VAL A 279 -10.51 0.03 -9.60
N MET A 280 -9.66 0.65 -10.44
CA MET A 280 -8.81 1.77 -10.01
C MET A 280 -9.63 3.00 -9.59
N GLU A 281 -10.71 3.33 -10.32
CA GLU A 281 -11.60 4.43 -9.96
C GLU A 281 -12.38 4.17 -8.67
N GLN A 282 -12.87 2.95 -8.45
CA GLN A 282 -13.50 2.56 -7.19
C GLN A 282 -12.51 2.67 -6.01
N GLN A 283 -11.29 2.17 -6.16
CA GLN A 283 -10.24 2.30 -5.15
C GLN A 283 -9.86 3.75 -4.87
N ALA A 284 -9.81 4.62 -5.89
CA ALA A 284 -9.58 6.04 -5.70
C ALA A 284 -10.71 6.71 -4.90
N LEU A 285 -11.97 6.35 -5.18
CA LEU A 285 -13.15 6.85 -4.46
C LEU A 285 -13.15 6.41 -2.98
N GLU A 286 -12.81 5.15 -2.71
CA GLU A 286 -12.68 4.65 -1.33
C GLU A 286 -11.52 5.30 -0.57
N ARG A 287 -10.36 5.49 -1.21
CA ARG A 287 -9.23 6.25 -0.63
C ARG A 287 -9.64 7.68 -0.30
N GLY A 288 -10.44 8.33 -1.15
CA GLY A 288 -11.02 9.65 -0.87
C GLY A 288 -11.91 9.65 0.39
N ARG A 289 -12.88 8.73 0.48
CA ARG A 289 -13.74 8.59 1.66
C ARG A 289 -12.98 8.27 2.94
N LEU A 290 -11.94 7.43 2.85
CA LEU A 290 -11.07 7.12 3.98
C LEU A 290 -10.27 8.35 4.42
N ALA A 291 -9.73 9.13 3.49
CA ALA A 291 -9.04 10.37 3.80
C ALA A 291 -9.96 11.39 4.50
N GLU A 292 -11.19 11.61 3.98
CA GLU A 292 -12.19 12.46 4.65
C GLU A 292 -12.50 11.98 6.08
N LYS A 293 -12.69 10.66 6.27
CA LYS A 293 -12.97 10.08 7.59
C LYS A 293 -11.80 10.24 8.55
N ILE A 294 -10.56 10.04 8.09
CA ILE A 294 -9.33 10.26 8.87
C ILE A 294 -9.22 11.75 9.26
N THR A 295 -9.49 12.67 8.34
CA THR A 295 -9.48 14.12 8.62
C THR A 295 -10.54 14.49 9.65
N ALA A 296 -11.77 13.96 9.54
CA ALA A 296 -12.83 14.19 10.52
C ALA A 296 -12.48 13.63 11.91
N GLN A 297 -11.91 12.42 11.98
CA GLN A 297 -11.44 11.83 13.24
C GLN A 297 -10.28 12.62 13.85
N HIS A 298 -9.34 13.12 13.03
CA HIS A 298 -8.25 13.97 13.50
C HIS A 298 -8.75 15.29 14.09
N HIS A 299 -9.76 15.91 13.48
CA HIS A 299 -10.43 17.09 14.05
C HIS A 299 -11.13 16.78 15.38
N ALA A 300 -11.83 15.65 15.49
CA ALA A 300 -12.49 15.23 16.73
C ALA A 300 -11.49 14.95 17.86
N ILE A 301 -10.36 14.29 17.57
CA ILE A 301 -9.26 14.07 18.53
C ILE A 301 -8.74 15.43 19.03
N LYS A 302 -8.47 16.37 18.12
CA LYS A 302 -7.98 17.70 18.47
C LYS A 302 -8.95 18.53 19.33
N GLU A 303 -10.27 18.33 19.15
CA GLU A 303 -11.28 18.93 20.02
C GLU A 303 -11.27 18.28 21.42
N LEU A 304 -11.11 16.96 21.51
CA LEU A 304 -10.99 16.23 22.77
C LEU A 304 -9.70 16.60 23.52
N GLU A 305 -8.57 16.76 22.84
CA GLU A 305 -7.32 17.29 23.41
C GLU A 305 -7.53 18.69 24.04
N GLY A 306 -8.27 19.56 23.36
CA GLY A 306 -8.64 20.88 23.88
C GLY A 306 -9.51 20.81 25.14
N LYS A 307 -10.49 19.91 25.19
CA LYS A 307 -11.32 19.67 26.39
C LYS A 307 -10.52 19.06 27.54
N LEU A 308 -9.60 18.13 27.24
CA LEU A 308 -8.73 17.53 28.24
C LEU A 308 -7.82 18.58 28.91
N ALA A 309 -7.29 19.52 28.14
CA ALA A 309 -6.52 20.65 28.68
C ALA A 309 -7.38 21.52 29.61
N GLN A 310 -8.61 21.87 29.20
CA GLN A 310 -9.53 22.63 30.04
C GLN A 310 -9.89 21.91 31.35
N HIS A 311 -10.09 20.59 31.32
CA HIS A 311 -10.34 19.79 32.52
C HIS A 311 -9.10 19.69 33.42
N ALA A 312 -7.88 19.68 32.86
CA ALA A 312 -6.65 19.73 33.64
C ALA A 312 -6.51 21.07 34.39
N ASP A 313 -6.79 22.19 33.73
CA ASP A 313 -6.80 23.52 34.34
C ASP A 313 -7.87 23.62 35.46
N GLN A 314 -9.09 23.16 35.20
CA GLN A 314 -10.16 23.08 36.21
C GLN A 314 -9.76 22.21 37.42
N THR A 315 -9.07 21.10 37.19
CA THR A 315 -8.60 20.21 38.27
C THR A 315 -7.51 20.89 39.11
N ALA A 316 -6.63 21.68 38.49
CA ALA A 316 -5.64 22.49 39.21
C ALA A 316 -6.31 23.58 40.06
N GLU A 317 -7.34 24.26 39.54
CA GLU A 317 -8.12 25.27 40.28
C GLU A 317 -8.88 24.64 41.46
N LEU A 318 -9.57 23.52 41.27
CA LEU A 318 -10.24 22.75 42.33
C LEU A 318 -9.25 22.27 43.41
N SER A 319 -8.03 21.89 43.03
CA SER A 319 -6.96 21.53 43.97
C SER A 319 -6.56 22.72 44.86
N LEU A 320 -6.40 23.92 44.26
CA LEU A 320 -6.08 25.15 44.99
C LEU A 320 -7.23 25.55 45.93
N GLN A 321 -8.48 25.52 45.46
CA GLN A 321 -9.65 25.77 46.29
C GLN A 321 -9.74 24.78 47.47
N LYS A 322 -9.45 23.49 47.24
CA LYS A 322 -9.41 22.47 48.30
C LYS A 322 -8.32 22.74 49.34
N GLN A 323 -7.14 23.24 48.93
CA GLN A 323 -6.10 23.68 49.87
C GLN A 323 -6.57 24.88 50.71
N GLN A 324 -7.28 25.84 50.10
CA GLN A 324 -7.81 27.02 50.78
C GLN A 324 -8.91 26.66 51.79
N VAL A 325 -9.83 25.75 51.45
CA VAL A 325 -10.84 25.20 52.37
C VAL A 325 -10.17 24.47 53.54
N ASN A 326 -9.12 23.68 53.30
CA ASN A 326 -8.37 23.02 54.38
C ASN A 326 -7.69 24.02 55.32
N ALA A 327 -7.15 25.13 54.80
CA ALA A 327 -6.57 26.19 55.61
C ALA A 327 -7.63 26.90 56.47
N LEU A 328 -8.78 27.25 55.89
CA LEU A 328 -9.91 27.84 56.62
C LEU A 328 -10.45 26.91 57.72
N ASN A 329 -10.55 25.61 57.45
CA ASN A 329 -10.96 24.63 58.47
C ASN A 329 -9.97 24.53 59.64
N ALA A 330 -8.66 24.65 59.38
CA ALA A 330 -7.65 24.68 60.44
C ALA A 330 -7.76 25.95 61.30
N GLU A 331 -8.03 27.10 60.68
CA GLU A 331 -8.23 28.37 61.36
C GLU A 331 -9.54 28.39 62.18
N LEU A 332 -10.64 27.86 61.62
CA LEU A 332 -11.91 27.66 62.33
C LEU A 332 -11.75 26.73 63.54
N THR A 333 -11.01 25.63 63.40
CA THR A 333 -10.70 24.72 64.52
C THR A 333 -9.98 25.44 65.65
N LYS A 334 -8.98 26.28 65.32
CA LYS A 334 -8.25 27.10 66.29
C LYS A 334 -9.14 28.14 66.97
N SER A 335 -10.02 28.80 66.21
CA SER A 335 -10.99 29.76 66.77
C SER A 335 -12.01 29.09 67.70
N THR A 336 -12.45 27.87 67.36
CA THR A 336 -13.40 27.08 68.16
C THR A 336 -12.75 26.60 69.46
N GLN A 337 -11.48 26.20 69.42
CA GLN A 337 -10.71 25.90 70.62
C GLN A 337 -10.58 27.13 71.53
N HIS A 338 -10.25 28.29 70.97
CA HIS A 338 -10.12 29.52 71.75
C HIS A 338 -11.45 29.97 72.38
N ALA A 339 -12.58 29.81 71.67
CA ALA A 339 -13.90 30.04 72.23
C ALA A 339 -14.22 29.10 73.41
N SER A 340 -13.79 27.84 73.35
CA SER A 340 -13.93 26.88 74.46
C SER A 340 -13.09 27.28 75.68
N GLU A 341 -11.86 27.78 75.47
CA GLU A 341 -10.99 28.30 76.53
C GLU A 341 -11.57 29.55 77.21
N LEU A 342 -12.16 30.46 76.41
CA LEU A 342 -12.90 31.63 76.90
C LEU A 342 -14.14 31.22 77.72
N GLN A 343 -14.94 30.27 77.22
CA GLN A 343 -16.11 29.77 77.95
C GLN A 343 -15.73 29.12 79.28
N ALA A 344 -14.65 28.34 79.32
CA ALA A 344 -14.15 27.75 80.57
C ALA A 344 -13.71 28.85 81.58
N THR A 345 -13.11 29.94 81.09
CA THR A 345 -12.70 31.08 81.92
C THR A 345 -13.90 31.87 82.44
N LEU A 346 -14.94 32.05 81.61
CA LEU A 346 -16.19 32.71 82.01
C LEU A 346 -16.88 31.93 83.13
N ASN A 347 -17.02 30.60 82.99
CA ASN A 347 -17.63 29.74 84.01
C ASN A 347 -16.94 29.86 85.38
N VAL A 348 -15.60 30.01 85.40
CA VAL A 348 -14.83 30.21 86.64
C VAL A 348 -15.13 31.58 87.27
N CYS A 349 -15.28 32.64 86.46
CA CYS A 349 -15.64 33.96 86.94
C CYS A 349 -17.08 34.00 87.49
N GLU A 350 -18.01 33.31 86.85
CA GLU A 350 -19.40 33.16 87.34
C GLU A 350 -19.44 32.44 88.69
N GLN A 351 -18.67 31.35 88.86
CA GLN A 351 -18.56 30.66 90.15
C GLN A 351 -18.03 31.59 91.25
N GLN A 352 -16.96 32.35 90.98
CA GLN A 352 -16.38 33.29 91.96
C GLN A 352 -17.33 34.43 92.34
N ARG A 353 -18.15 34.91 91.38
CA ARG A 353 -19.22 35.89 91.65
C ARG A 353 -20.26 35.30 92.61
N ASP A 354 -20.70 34.07 92.36
CA ASP A 354 -21.76 33.44 93.15
C ASP A 354 -21.28 33.10 94.58
N GLU A 355 -20.02 32.68 94.74
CA GLU A 355 -19.35 32.54 96.06
C GLU A 355 -19.24 33.88 96.81
N SER A 356 -18.98 34.98 96.09
CA SER A 356 -18.94 36.33 96.67
C SER A 356 -20.34 36.81 97.10
N LEU A 357 -21.37 36.52 96.31
CA LEU A 357 -22.76 36.87 96.62
C LEU A 357 -23.27 36.14 97.86
N ALA A 358 -22.95 34.85 98.01
CA ALA A 358 -23.26 34.06 99.21
C ALA A 358 -22.54 34.60 100.46
N SER A 359 -21.30 35.11 100.28
CA SER A 359 -20.54 35.74 101.36
C SER A 359 -21.16 37.07 101.82
N GLN A 360 -21.68 37.87 100.87
CA GLN A 360 -22.42 39.10 101.18
C GLN A 360 -23.71 38.81 101.95
N GLN A 361 -24.52 37.83 101.52
CA GLN A 361 -25.76 37.46 102.20
C GLN A 361 -25.54 37.01 103.67
N ASN A 362 -24.42 36.33 103.94
CA ASN A 362 -24.03 36.00 105.32
C ASN A 362 -23.70 37.24 106.17
N LEU A 363 -23.04 38.25 105.59
CA LEU A 363 -22.74 39.51 106.27
C LEU A 363 -24.02 40.32 106.56
N GLU A 364 -24.95 40.39 105.61
CA GLU A 364 -26.25 41.04 105.79
C GLU A 364 -27.08 40.37 106.91
N SER A 365 -27.08 39.04 106.97
CA SER A 365 -27.72 38.27 108.06
C SER A 365 -27.10 38.55 109.44
N LEU A 366 -25.77 38.69 109.51
CA LEU A 366 -25.06 39.01 110.75
C LEU A 366 -25.32 40.46 111.21
N LEU A 367 -25.44 41.39 110.26
CA LEU A 367 -25.81 42.79 110.52
C LEU A 367 -27.23 42.88 111.10
N ALA A 368 -28.19 42.14 110.54
CA ALA A 368 -29.56 42.08 111.04
C ALA A 368 -29.62 41.55 112.49
N GLN A 369 -28.87 40.48 112.80
CA GLN A 369 -28.79 39.95 114.17
C GLN A 369 -28.19 40.95 115.18
N THR A 370 -27.17 41.71 114.78
CA THR A 370 -26.57 42.73 115.67
C THR A 370 -27.48 43.95 115.86
N GLN A 371 -28.26 44.34 114.85
CA GLN A 371 -29.31 45.35 114.99
C GLN A 371 -30.44 44.92 115.93
N GLU A 372 -30.85 43.64 115.88
CA GLU A 372 -31.85 43.10 116.81
C GLU A 372 -31.34 43.10 118.26
N GLN A 373 -30.11 42.66 118.50
CA GLN A 373 -29.47 42.72 119.82
C GLN A 373 -29.38 44.14 120.36
N PHE A 374 -28.98 45.12 119.53
CA PHE A 374 -28.93 46.52 119.94
C PHE A 374 -30.33 47.05 120.33
N THR A 375 -31.36 46.67 119.57
CA THR A 375 -32.76 47.06 119.85
C THR A 375 -33.24 46.49 121.19
N GLN A 376 -32.88 45.25 121.53
CA GLN A 376 -33.17 44.64 122.83
C GLN A 376 -32.47 45.39 123.97
N THR A 377 -31.19 45.77 123.81
CA THR A 377 -30.44 46.54 124.83
C THR A 377 -31.02 47.93 125.07
N VAL A 378 -31.55 48.60 124.03
CA VAL A 378 -32.24 49.89 124.18
C VAL A 378 -33.55 49.73 124.96
N ALA A 379 -34.30 48.64 124.73
CA ALA A 379 -35.53 48.37 125.47
C ALA A 379 -35.29 48.11 126.98
N GLU A 380 -34.21 47.41 127.35
CA GLU A 380 -33.82 47.23 128.75
C GLU A 380 -33.47 48.56 129.44
N ARG A 381 -32.75 49.45 128.73
CA ARG A 381 -32.43 50.80 129.25
C ARG A 381 -33.69 51.61 129.57
N ASP A 382 -34.70 51.55 128.69
CA ASP A 382 -35.92 52.34 128.83
C ASP A 382 -36.82 51.81 129.96
N LEU A 383 -36.78 50.50 130.23
CA LEU A 383 -37.41 49.89 131.41
C LEU A 383 -36.79 50.40 132.72
N ILE A 384 -35.45 50.42 132.81
CA ILE A 384 -34.72 50.94 133.98
C ILE A 384 -35.00 52.45 134.18
N ALA A 385 -35.19 53.19 133.10
CA ALA A 385 -35.57 54.60 133.18
C ALA A 385 -36.98 54.80 133.76
N GLN A 386 -37.95 53.92 133.45
CA GLN A 386 -39.29 53.95 134.06
C GLN A 386 -39.27 53.60 135.55
N GLU A 387 -38.51 52.60 135.98
CA GLU A 387 -38.37 52.26 137.41
C GLU A 387 -37.78 53.44 138.21
N LYS A 388 -36.77 54.12 137.65
CA LYS A 388 -36.18 55.32 138.26
C LYS A 388 -37.18 56.46 138.40
N GLN A 389 -38.08 56.65 137.44
CA GLN A 389 -39.11 57.69 137.48
C GLN A 389 -40.12 57.43 138.63
N SER A 390 -40.58 56.18 138.77
CA SER A 390 -41.53 55.76 139.82
C SER A 390 -40.98 55.94 141.24
N LEU A 391 -39.69 55.67 141.45
CA LEU A 391 -39.03 55.90 142.74
C LEU A 391 -38.92 57.40 143.11
N LEU A 392 -38.83 58.29 142.12
CA LEU A 392 -38.73 59.73 142.35
C LEU A 392 -40.06 60.35 142.80
N GLU A 393 -41.19 59.84 142.27
CA GLU A 393 -42.53 60.28 142.64
C GLU A 393 -42.85 59.89 144.10
N GLN A 394 -42.53 58.66 144.52
CA GLN A 394 -42.69 58.20 145.91
C GLN A 394 -41.87 59.01 146.92
N GLN A 395 -40.68 59.49 146.53
CA GLN A 395 -39.84 60.34 147.40
C GLN A 395 -40.46 61.74 147.60
N THR A 396 -41.20 62.24 146.61
CA THR A 396 -41.78 63.59 146.63
C THR A 396 -43.01 63.65 147.55
N GLU A 397 -43.90 62.65 147.49
CA GLU A 397 -45.08 62.56 148.38
C GLU A 397 -44.70 62.48 149.88
N ALA A 398 -43.57 61.82 150.20
CA ALA A 398 -43.07 61.72 151.57
C ALA A 398 -42.58 63.07 152.14
N GLN A 399 -42.04 63.97 151.30
CA GLN A 399 -41.57 65.29 151.73
C GLN A 399 -42.72 66.30 151.95
N GLU A 400 -43.82 66.19 151.20
CA GLU A 400 -44.98 67.06 151.41
C GLU A 400 -45.68 66.78 152.76
N GLN A 401 -45.83 65.51 153.15
CA GLN A 401 -46.42 65.14 154.45
C GLN A 401 -45.60 65.62 155.65
N GLN A 402 -44.27 65.73 155.51
CA GLN A 402 -43.39 66.20 156.59
C GLN A 402 -43.49 67.73 156.81
N SER A 403 -43.71 68.53 155.76
CA SER A 403 -43.81 69.99 155.89
C SER A 403 -45.14 70.43 156.55
N ALA A 404 -46.24 69.76 156.20
CA ALA A 404 -47.57 70.06 156.75
C ALA A 404 -47.65 69.93 158.29
N LEU A 405 -46.90 68.98 158.88
CA LEU A 405 -46.91 68.74 160.32
C LEU A 405 -46.09 69.77 161.12
N GLN A 406 -45.07 70.39 160.50
CA GLN A 406 -44.27 71.43 161.15
C GLN A 406 -44.96 72.80 161.16
N GLN A 407 -45.81 73.09 160.18
CA GLN A 407 -46.49 74.38 160.07
C GLN A 407 -47.60 74.56 161.13
N GLN A 408 -48.28 73.48 161.50
CA GLN A 408 -49.35 73.51 162.52
C GLN A 408 -48.89 73.79 163.96
N LEU A 409 -47.60 73.61 164.27
CA LEU A 409 -47.06 73.81 165.62
C LEU A 409 -46.53 75.23 165.88
N HIS A 410 -46.42 76.06 164.84
CA HIS A 410 -45.80 77.40 164.93
C HIS A 410 -46.83 78.53 165.13
N GLU A 411 -48.07 78.38 164.64
CA GLU A 411 -49.05 79.48 164.58
C GLU A 411 -49.79 79.79 165.90
N GLN A 412 -49.68 78.96 166.95
CA GLN A 412 -50.30 79.25 168.26
C GLN A 412 -49.39 80.03 169.23
N ALA A 413 -48.15 80.36 168.85
CA ALA A 413 -47.14 80.89 169.75
C ALA A 413 -46.51 82.24 169.33
N LEU A 414 -47.31 83.19 168.82
CA LEU A 414 -47.45 84.53 169.43
C LEU A 414 -48.47 85.42 168.67
N HIS A 415 -49.68 85.54 169.22
CA HIS A 415 -50.52 86.74 169.03
C HIS A 415 -50.97 87.26 170.42
N LEU A 416 -50.00 87.63 171.27
CA LEU A 416 -50.18 88.68 172.30
C LEU A 416 -48.85 89.04 172.99
N ASN A 417 -48.05 89.95 172.42
CA ASN A 417 -47.25 90.87 173.24
C ASN A 417 -46.84 92.16 172.50
N GLU A 418 -47.82 92.89 171.98
CA GLU A 418 -47.65 94.30 171.63
C GLU A 418 -48.46 95.17 172.59
N GLU A 419 -47.83 95.55 173.71
CA GLU A 419 -48.03 96.76 174.52
C GLU A 419 -46.80 96.81 175.46
N THR A 420 -45.88 97.77 175.41
CA THR A 420 -45.85 99.01 174.62
C THR A 420 -44.40 99.43 174.34
N GLN A 421 -44.12 99.95 173.14
CA GLN A 421 -42.92 100.77 172.94
C GLN A 421 -43.07 102.14 173.62
N ARG A 422 -42.09 102.53 174.44
CA ARG A 422 -41.51 103.89 174.51
C ARG A 422 -40.29 103.86 175.45
N ALA A 423 -39.15 104.48 175.14
CA ALA A 423 -38.77 105.26 173.96
C ALA A 423 -37.25 105.25 173.76
N ALA A 424 -36.81 105.66 172.55
CA ALA A 424 -35.41 105.94 172.23
C ALA A 424 -35.07 107.45 172.34
N GLN A 425 -33.81 107.79 171.96
CA GLN A 425 -33.18 109.12 171.70
C GLN A 425 -32.53 109.82 172.91
N LEU A 426 -31.41 110.59 172.83
CA LEU A 426 -30.41 110.93 171.77
C LEU A 426 -29.06 111.27 172.53
N THR A 427 -27.89 110.66 172.29
CA THR A 427 -26.82 111.01 171.29
C THR A 427 -25.69 111.98 171.71
N LEU A 428 -24.43 111.51 171.55
CA LEU A 428 -23.10 112.14 171.28
C LEU A 428 -22.35 113.13 172.23
N ALA A 429 -21.04 112.81 172.41
CA ALA A 429 -19.83 113.67 172.25
C ALA A 429 -18.91 114.06 173.46
N LEU A 430 -17.73 113.39 173.47
CA LEU A 430 -16.34 113.89 173.69
C LEU A 430 -15.73 114.27 175.08
N ASN A 431 -14.72 113.46 175.50
CA ASN A 431 -13.35 113.79 176.01
C ASN A 431 -13.13 114.84 177.16
N LYS A 432 -12.28 114.68 178.20
CA LYS A 432 -11.03 113.91 178.39
C LYS A 432 -10.46 114.06 179.83
N ASN A 433 -9.74 113.03 180.32
CA ASN A 433 -8.54 113.02 181.19
C ASN A 433 -8.43 113.59 182.65
N ASN A 434 -8.07 112.66 183.57
CA ASN A 434 -6.90 112.62 184.50
C ASN A 434 -6.86 113.27 185.93
N THR A 435 -6.67 112.39 186.94
CA THR A 435 -5.70 112.42 188.09
C THR A 435 -5.88 113.51 189.20
N VAL A 436 -5.60 113.33 190.53
CA VAL A 436 -4.88 112.30 191.33
C VAL A 436 -4.98 112.53 192.89
N LEU A 437 -4.52 111.55 193.72
CA LEU A 437 -4.02 111.59 195.14
C LEU A 437 -4.91 111.70 196.43
N ASN A 438 -4.71 110.70 197.31
CA ASN A 438 -4.50 110.59 198.78
C ASN A 438 -5.15 111.42 199.93
N GLU A 439 -5.44 110.63 200.98
CA GLU A 439 -5.10 110.70 202.42
C GLU A 439 -4.55 111.99 203.10
N TYR A 440 -5.16 112.35 204.25
CA TYR A 440 -4.63 112.92 205.52
C TYR A 440 -5.85 113.02 206.49
N SER A 441 -5.85 112.93 207.83
CA SER A 441 -4.96 112.31 208.85
C SER A 441 -5.62 112.40 210.26
N GLN A 442 -5.21 111.51 211.20
CA GLN A 442 -5.12 111.71 212.68
C GLN A 442 -6.21 112.46 213.50
N GLN A 443 -6.74 111.77 214.53
CA GLN A 443 -6.85 112.14 215.98
C GLN A 443 -8.08 111.49 216.65
N LEU A 444 -7.99 111.19 217.96
CA LEU A 444 -9.00 110.54 218.84
C LEU A 444 -9.36 109.09 218.42
N SER A 445 -9.15 108.02 219.21
CA SER A 445 -9.51 107.70 220.62
C SER A 445 -10.99 107.37 220.84
N THR A 446 -11.26 106.44 221.76
CA THR A 446 -12.58 105.81 222.08
C THR A 446 -13.21 105.06 220.90
N LEU A 447 -13.52 103.76 220.96
CA LEU A 447 -13.68 102.85 222.10
C LEU A 447 -14.75 103.29 223.11
N GLN A 448 -15.97 103.37 222.61
CA GLN A 448 -17.21 102.96 223.27
C GLN A 448 -18.02 102.35 222.11
N GLN A 449 -18.04 101.03 221.93
CA GLN A 449 -18.87 100.07 222.68
C GLN A 449 -20.35 100.45 222.58
N GLN A 450 -21.19 99.43 222.44
CA GLN A 450 -22.63 99.49 222.20
C GLN A 450 -22.93 99.62 220.68
N ILE A 451 -23.61 98.62 220.12
CA ILE A 451 -25.06 98.35 220.26
C ILE A 451 -25.81 99.47 219.50
N ASP A 452 -26.63 99.17 218.50
CA ASP A 452 -26.99 97.83 218.01
C ASP A 452 -27.69 97.87 216.66
N GLU A 453 -28.30 96.73 216.32
CA GLU A 453 -29.53 96.60 215.56
C GLU A 453 -29.34 96.68 214.04
N LEU A 454 -29.49 95.56 213.30
CA LEU A 454 -30.68 94.69 213.22
C LEU A 454 -31.93 95.53 212.87
N THR A 455 -32.75 95.16 211.90
CA THR A 455 -33.29 93.81 211.77
C THR A 455 -33.51 93.53 210.29
N THR A 456 -32.72 92.68 209.64
CA THR A 456 -32.65 91.21 209.82
C THR A 456 -33.91 90.51 209.32
N ALA A 457 -34.15 90.67 208.02
CA ALA A 457 -34.71 89.65 207.14
C ALA A 457 -33.66 89.37 206.04
N LEU A 458 -32.45 88.93 206.41
CA LEU A 458 -32.07 87.55 206.79
C LEU A 458 -31.45 86.82 205.59
N ASN A 459 -30.24 87.29 205.25
CA ASN A 459 -29.32 86.77 204.25
C ASN A 459 -29.16 85.24 204.22
N THR A 460 -29.64 84.60 203.15
CA THR A 460 -29.00 83.49 202.40
C THR A 460 -29.86 83.21 201.16
N ALA A 461 -29.37 82.73 200.01
CA ALA A 461 -28.10 82.04 199.77
C ALA A 461 -27.37 82.54 198.50
N HIS A 462 -26.05 82.71 198.63
CA HIS A 462 -25.11 82.87 197.52
C HIS A 462 -24.77 81.51 196.87
N GLN A 463 -24.19 81.57 195.65
CA GLN A 463 -22.96 80.86 195.23
C GLN A 463 -23.00 80.22 193.81
N GLN A 464 -23.56 80.90 192.79
CA GLN A 464 -23.32 80.55 191.37
C GLN A 464 -23.32 81.80 190.46
N GLN A 465 -22.20 82.52 190.39
CA GLN A 465 -22.02 83.62 189.42
C GLN A 465 -20.64 83.68 188.75
N ASP A 466 -19.59 83.10 189.35
CA ASP A 466 -18.23 83.16 188.79
C ASP A 466 -17.93 82.15 187.67
N GLU A 467 -18.77 81.11 187.47
CA GLU A 467 -18.57 80.11 186.39
C GLU A 467 -18.87 80.68 184.99
N LEU A 468 -19.64 81.77 184.87
CA LEU A 468 -20.15 82.27 183.58
C LEU A 468 -19.08 82.92 182.69
N SER A 469 -17.90 83.25 183.24
CA SER A 469 -16.86 83.98 182.52
C SER A 469 -15.87 83.09 181.75
N GLN A 470 -15.82 81.78 182.03
CA GLN A 470 -14.91 80.85 181.33
C GLN A 470 -15.51 80.21 180.08
N THR A 471 -16.84 80.04 180.02
CA THR A 471 -17.54 79.35 178.92
C THR A 471 -17.59 80.15 177.62
N LEU A 472 -17.65 81.48 177.70
CA LEU A 472 -17.72 82.37 176.53
C LEU A 472 -16.42 82.45 175.72
N ALA A 473 -15.28 82.06 176.30
CA ALA A 473 -14.00 82.02 175.59
C ALA A 473 -13.78 80.71 174.79
N THR A 474 -14.43 79.61 175.17
CA THR A 474 -14.30 78.32 174.48
C THR A 474 -15.16 78.23 173.22
N GLU A 475 -16.37 78.80 173.21
CA GLU A 475 -17.23 78.81 172.01
C GLU A 475 -16.65 79.64 170.86
N ALA A 476 -15.96 80.75 171.14
CA ALA A 476 -15.34 81.60 170.12
C ALA A 476 -14.26 80.85 169.31
N ASN A 477 -13.45 80.01 169.96
CA ASN A 477 -12.45 79.19 169.27
C ASN A 477 -13.09 78.07 168.43
N HIS A 478 -14.23 77.51 168.85
CA HIS A 478 -14.90 76.44 168.12
C HIS A 478 -15.43 76.91 166.75
N TRP A 479 -16.04 78.09 166.71
CA TRP A 479 -16.53 78.70 165.46
C TRP A 479 -15.42 79.06 164.48
N GLN A 480 -14.25 79.48 164.97
CA GLN A 480 -13.11 79.80 164.11
C GLN A 480 -12.51 78.53 163.47
N GLN A 481 -12.53 77.39 164.17
CA GLN A 481 -12.07 76.11 163.66
C GLN A 481 -13.01 75.55 162.57
N GLN A 482 -14.34 75.60 162.77
CA GLN A 482 -15.32 75.15 161.76
C GLN A 482 -15.21 75.90 160.42
N LYS A 483 -14.91 77.21 160.46
CA LYS A 483 -14.76 78.03 159.25
C LYS A 483 -13.60 77.56 158.36
N GLN A 484 -12.51 77.09 158.96
CA GLN A 484 -11.35 76.63 158.21
C GLN A 484 -11.63 75.31 157.48
N THR A 485 -12.27 74.34 158.15
CA THR A 485 -12.65 73.05 157.53
C THR A 485 -13.60 73.22 156.33
N LEU A 486 -14.52 74.18 156.40
CA LEU A 486 -15.43 74.51 155.29
C LEU A 486 -14.72 75.13 154.08
N THR A 487 -13.59 75.82 154.29
CA THR A 487 -12.80 76.42 153.21
C THR A 487 -12.00 75.34 152.48
N GLU A 488 -11.34 74.45 153.23
CA GLU A 488 -10.57 73.32 152.68
C GLU A 488 -11.44 72.33 151.87
N ALA A 489 -12.72 72.17 152.26
CA ALA A 489 -13.69 71.36 151.51
C ALA A 489 -14.13 72.00 150.19
N HIS A 490 -14.16 73.33 150.10
CA HIS A 490 -14.53 74.05 148.87
C HIS A 490 -13.45 73.91 147.79
N ASP A 491 -12.18 74.09 148.17
CA ASP A 491 -11.05 73.96 147.24
C ASP A 491 -10.91 72.54 146.67
N GLN A 492 -11.23 71.50 147.46
CA GLN A 492 -11.27 70.10 146.99
C GLN A 492 -12.33 69.87 145.91
N LEU A 493 -13.53 70.44 146.06
CA LEU A 493 -14.61 70.31 145.07
C LEU A 493 -14.28 71.05 143.77
N GLN A 494 -13.64 72.22 143.85
CA GLN A 494 -13.24 72.99 142.66
C GLN A 494 -12.28 72.19 141.76
N ILE A 495 -11.28 71.50 142.35
CA ILE A 495 -10.34 70.64 141.61
C ILE A 495 -11.06 69.48 140.89
N GLN A 496 -12.12 68.92 141.48
CA GLN A 496 -12.90 67.84 140.85
C GLN A 496 -13.73 68.34 139.65
N CYS A 497 -14.28 69.55 139.71
CA CYS A 497 -15.01 70.15 138.59
C CYS A 497 -14.10 70.46 137.38
N ASP A 498 -12.89 70.94 137.62
CA ASP A 498 -11.92 71.22 136.55
C ASP A 498 -11.48 69.92 135.84
N ALA A 499 -11.28 68.82 136.58
CA ALA A 499 -10.95 67.52 136.03
C ALA A 499 -12.04 66.96 135.09
N LEU A 500 -13.31 66.96 135.55
CA LEU A 500 -14.45 66.48 134.74
C LEU A 500 -14.63 67.29 133.44
N THR A 501 -14.30 68.58 133.46
CA THR A 501 -14.38 69.45 132.29
C THR A 501 -13.36 69.05 131.21
N SER A 502 -12.17 68.57 131.61
CA SER A 502 -11.13 68.08 130.70
C SER A 502 -11.51 66.74 130.03
N ASP A 503 -12.09 65.81 130.77
CA ASP A 503 -12.50 64.50 130.24
C ASP A 503 -13.65 64.63 129.22
N LEU A 504 -14.57 65.57 129.45
CA LEU A 504 -15.67 65.85 128.54
C LEU A 504 -15.19 66.43 127.20
N ALA A 505 -14.19 67.31 127.22
CA ALA A 505 -13.55 67.83 126.00
C ALA A 505 -12.86 66.72 125.19
N THR A 506 -12.13 65.83 125.88
CA THR A 506 -11.42 64.69 125.27
C THR A 506 -12.36 63.67 124.63
N SER A 507 -13.56 63.49 125.21
CA SER A 507 -14.59 62.60 124.67
C SER A 507 -15.22 63.16 123.40
N ARG A 508 -15.37 64.48 123.30
CA ARG A 508 -15.99 65.17 122.17
C ARG A 508 -15.16 65.05 120.89
N THR A 509 -13.84 65.23 120.97
CA THR A 509 -12.91 65.09 119.83
C THR A 509 -12.83 63.67 119.27
N LYS A 510 -13.15 62.63 120.06
CA LYS A 510 -13.27 61.26 119.53
C LYS A 510 -14.52 61.06 118.68
N LEU A 511 -15.63 61.73 119.00
CA LEU A 511 -16.88 61.59 118.26
C LEU A 511 -16.75 62.11 116.82
N GLU A 512 -16.16 63.30 116.67
CA GLU A 512 -15.91 63.95 115.36
C GLU A 512 -15.02 63.10 114.43
N GLN A 513 -14.12 62.28 114.99
CA GLN A 513 -13.27 61.35 114.24
C GLN A 513 -14.06 60.15 113.70
N TYR A 514 -15.04 59.63 114.45
CA TYR A 514 -15.89 58.53 113.99
C TYR A 514 -16.86 58.97 112.88
N GLU A 515 -17.49 60.14 113.02
CA GLU A 515 -18.39 60.70 112.00
C GLU A 515 -17.66 60.93 110.66
N SER A 516 -16.41 61.43 110.73
CA SER A 516 -15.55 61.61 109.55
C SER A 516 -15.19 60.28 108.86
N ALA A 517 -14.99 59.20 109.63
CA ALA A 517 -14.67 57.88 109.09
C ALA A 517 -15.88 57.21 108.41
N GLN A 518 -17.09 57.39 108.95
CA GLN A 518 -18.32 56.85 108.38
C GLN A 518 -18.60 57.43 106.98
N HIS A 519 -18.51 58.76 106.83
CA HIS A 519 -18.77 59.42 105.54
C HIS A 519 -17.78 58.97 104.43
N LEU A 520 -16.56 58.58 104.80
CA LEU A 520 -15.58 58.03 103.86
C LEU A 520 -15.99 56.63 103.36
N TRP A 521 -16.52 55.79 104.26
CA TRP A 521 -17.01 54.44 103.93
C TRP A 521 -18.22 54.47 102.98
N GLU A 522 -19.24 55.28 103.29
CA GLU A 522 -20.44 55.43 102.44
C GLU A 522 -20.11 55.93 101.02
N THR A 523 -19.05 56.74 100.88
CA THR A 523 -18.55 57.19 99.58
C THR A 523 -17.91 56.03 98.81
N ARG A 524 -17.09 55.22 99.49
CA ARG A 524 -16.38 54.09 98.87
C ARG A 524 -17.29 52.95 98.46
N GLU A 525 -18.36 52.72 99.22
CA GLU A 525 -19.42 51.75 98.89
C GLU A 525 -20.11 52.09 97.56
N LYS A 526 -20.51 53.35 97.36
CA LYS A 526 -21.12 53.81 96.10
C LYS A 526 -20.20 53.67 94.89
N GLU A 527 -18.91 53.94 95.04
CA GLU A 527 -17.92 53.72 93.97
C GLU A 527 -17.83 52.24 93.57
N LEU A 528 -17.85 51.33 94.55
CA LEU A 528 -17.78 49.90 94.30
C LEU A 528 -19.04 49.35 93.64
N VAL A 529 -20.23 49.77 94.07
CA VAL A 529 -21.51 49.37 93.45
C VAL A 529 -21.56 49.81 91.99
N SER A 530 -21.23 51.07 91.69
CA SER A 530 -21.22 51.58 90.30
C SER A 530 -20.20 50.86 89.41
N ALA A 531 -19.03 50.50 89.97
CA ALA A 531 -18.05 49.69 89.25
C ALA A 531 -18.51 48.24 89.01
N LEU A 532 -19.31 47.67 89.91
CA LEU A 532 -19.89 46.33 89.76
C LEU A 532 -20.97 46.31 88.66
N GLU A 533 -21.87 47.29 88.66
CA GLU A 533 -22.92 47.46 87.66
C GLU A 533 -22.32 47.57 86.25
N ALA A 534 -21.30 48.42 86.07
CA ALA A 534 -20.59 48.55 84.79
C ALA A 534 -19.94 47.24 84.30
N ARG A 535 -19.48 46.36 85.21
CA ARG A 535 -18.95 45.03 84.84
C ARG A 535 -20.04 44.04 84.48
N VAL A 536 -21.23 44.12 85.08
CA VAL A 536 -22.39 43.30 84.70
C VAL A 536 -22.86 43.66 83.29
N ASP A 537 -22.93 44.96 82.97
CA ASP A 537 -23.25 45.44 81.62
C ASP A 537 -22.21 44.97 80.58
N GLU A 538 -20.92 44.99 80.92
CA GLU A 538 -19.85 44.49 80.04
C GLU A 538 -19.97 42.96 79.79
N ILE A 539 -20.26 42.17 80.83
CA ILE A 539 -20.47 40.72 80.73
C ILE A 539 -21.72 40.40 79.88
N THR A 540 -22.82 41.13 80.05
CA THR A 540 -24.05 40.90 79.25
C THR A 540 -23.83 41.22 77.77
N ASN A 541 -23.09 42.28 77.44
CA ASN A 541 -22.72 42.60 76.06
C ASN A 541 -21.77 41.55 75.43
N LEU A 542 -20.80 41.03 76.20
CA LEU A 542 -19.92 39.95 75.74
C LEU A 542 -20.69 38.66 75.49
N ASN A 543 -21.63 38.29 76.37
CA ASN A 543 -22.47 37.10 76.20
C ASN A 543 -23.40 37.21 74.98
N GLN A 544 -23.96 38.40 74.71
CA GLN A 544 -24.73 38.65 73.49
C GLN A 544 -23.86 38.49 72.23
N SER A 545 -22.66 39.07 72.21
CA SER A 545 -21.72 38.92 71.09
C SER A 545 -21.25 37.47 70.88
N LEU A 546 -21.08 36.70 71.96
CA LEU A 546 -20.72 35.28 71.90
C LEU A 546 -21.86 34.44 71.30
N ALA A 547 -23.11 34.73 71.65
CA ALA A 547 -24.29 34.06 71.09
C ALA A 547 -24.45 34.33 69.58
N GLU A 548 -24.23 35.58 69.13
CA GLU A 548 -24.25 35.96 67.71
C GLU A 548 -23.10 35.30 66.92
N SER A 549 -21.91 35.20 67.53
CA SER A 549 -20.77 34.47 66.96
C SER A 549 -21.07 32.97 66.83
N ALA A 550 -21.61 32.34 67.87
CA ALA A 550 -21.99 30.92 67.85
C ALA A 550 -23.07 30.62 66.79
N GLN A 551 -24.06 31.51 66.62
CA GLN A 551 -25.06 31.39 65.57
C GLN A 551 -24.45 31.51 64.16
N THR A 552 -23.44 32.37 64.00
CA THR A 552 -22.73 32.55 62.72
C THR A 552 -21.88 31.32 62.37
N ILE A 553 -21.13 30.79 63.33
CA ILE A 553 -20.38 29.53 63.18
C ILE A 553 -21.32 28.36 62.84
N GLY A 554 -22.50 28.29 63.48
CA GLY A 554 -23.51 27.28 63.19
C GLY A 554 -24.01 27.33 61.73
N LYS A 555 -24.21 28.54 61.17
CA LYS A 555 -24.58 28.70 59.74
C LYS A 555 -23.43 28.30 58.81
N GLN A 556 -22.21 28.75 59.11
CA GLN A 556 -21.02 28.43 58.31
C GLN A 556 -20.74 26.93 58.28
N ASN A 557 -20.94 26.20 59.39
CA ASN A 557 -20.79 24.74 59.42
C ASN A 557 -21.84 24.04 58.53
N ILE A 558 -23.09 24.53 58.49
CA ILE A 558 -24.12 23.96 57.59
C ILE A 558 -23.75 24.19 56.12
N GLU A 559 -23.24 25.36 55.77
CA GLU A 559 -22.75 25.66 54.40
C GLU A 559 -21.50 24.83 54.04
N LEU A 560 -20.59 24.60 54.99
CA LEU A 560 -19.42 23.72 54.81
C LEU A 560 -19.81 22.25 54.63
N GLU A 561 -20.83 21.76 55.36
CA GLU A 561 -21.33 20.39 55.20
C GLU A 561 -22.03 20.22 53.84
N GLN A 562 -22.86 21.18 53.43
CA GLN A 562 -23.51 21.19 52.11
C GLN A 562 -22.49 21.24 50.96
N THR A 563 -21.46 22.08 51.06
CA THR A 563 -20.41 22.16 50.02
C THR A 563 -19.52 20.92 50.00
N ARG A 564 -19.24 20.28 51.15
CA ARG A 564 -18.56 18.98 51.21
C ARG A 564 -19.34 17.89 50.50
N ASP A 565 -20.66 17.81 50.73
CA ASP A 565 -21.50 16.78 50.14
C ASP A 565 -21.69 17.01 48.62
N GLN A 566 -21.78 18.27 48.17
CA GLN A 566 -21.72 18.62 46.74
C GLN A 566 -20.40 18.21 46.10
N LEU A 567 -19.27 18.47 46.76
CA LEU A 567 -17.94 18.08 46.28
C LEU A 567 -17.79 16.55 46.19
N ALA A 568 -18.35 15.81 47.15
CA ALA A 568 -18.37 14.34 47.13
C ALA A 568 -19.20 13.79 45.95
N ALA A 569 -20.35 14.39 45.66
CA ALA A 569 -21.17 14.03 44.50
C ALA A 569 -20.47 14.32 43.17
N LEU A 570 -19.80 15.48 43.05
CA LEU A 570 -18.99 15.83 41.87
C LEU A 570 -17.80 14.88 41.67
N LEU A 571 -17.10 14.49 42.75
CA LEU A 571 -16.00 13.53 42.69
C LEU A 571 -16.47 12.14 42.23
N GLN A 572 -17.61 11.64 42.72
CA GLN A 572 -18.16 10.37 42.21
C GLN A 572 -18.53 10.44 40.73
N ARG A 573 -19.13 11.56 40.30
CA ARG A 573 -19.49 11.78 38.89
C ARG A 573 -18.25 11.80 37.99
N HIS A 574 -17.22 12.55 38.36
CA HIS A 574 -15.95 12.60 37.63
C HIS A 574 -15.27 11.22 37.57
N HIS A 575 -15.30 10.43 38.65
CA HIS A 575 -14.77 9.07 38.61
C HIS A 575 -15.56 8.13 37.68
N ALA A 576 -16.88 8.27 37.59
CA ALA A 576 -17.69 7.51 36.64
C ALA A 576 -17.37 7.91 35.17
N GLU A 577 -17.33 9.21 34.89
CA GLU A 577 -16.99 9.77 33.57
C GLU A 577 -15.56 9.39 33.14
N GLN A 578 -14.60 9.34 34.08
CA GLN A 578 -13.24 8.87 33.85
C GLN A 578 -13.16 7.36 33.55
N ALA A 579 -13.94 6.54 34.25
CA ALA A 579 -14.01 5.09 34.01
C ALA A 579 -14.63 4.77 32.65
N GLU A 580 -15.70 5.48 32.27
CA GLU A 580 -16.32 5.36 30.94
C GLU A 580 -15.34 5.78 29.83
N SER A 581 -14.62 6.89 30.02
CA SER A 581 -13.59 7.37 29.09
C SER A 581 -12.43 6.37 28.93
N GLN A 582 -11.98 5.73 30.02
CA GLN A 582 -10.98 4.65 29.95
C GLN A 582 -11.50 3.41 29.20
N GLN A 583 -12.75 3.04 29.40
CA GLN A 583 -13.36 1.93 28.67
C GLN A 583 -13.46 2.22 27.16
N GLN A 584 -13.86 3.44 26.78
CA GLN A 584 -13.88 3.88 25.39
C GLN A 584 -12.48 3.89 24.75
N LEU A 585 -11.45 4.39 25.46
CA LEU A 585 -10.05 4.33 25.02
C LEU A 585 -9.55 2.89 24.83
N SER A 586 -9.92 1.97 25.73
CA SER A 586 -9.57 0.55 25.62
C SER A 586 -10.19 -0.08 24.37
N GLN A 587 -11.48 0.15 24.14
CA GLN A 587 -12.18 -0.35 22.94
C GLN A 587 -11.63 0.25 21.64
N LEU A 588 -11.29 1.54 21.65
CA LEU A 588 -10.68 2.21 20.50
C LEU A 588 -9.29 1.65 20.19
N ASN A 589 -8.45 1.43 21.21
CA ASN A 589 -7.12 0.82 21.04
C ASN A 589 -7.22 -0.64 20.56
N GLN A 590 -8.20 -1.41 21.02
CA GLN A 590 -8.43 -2.75 20.51
C GLN A 590 -8.80 -2.71 19.02
N SER A 591 -9.77 -1.87 18.62
CA SER A 591 -10.17 -1.73 17.22
C SER A 591 -9.02 -1.19 16.34
N LEU A 592 -8.20 -0.28 16.87
CA LEU A 592 -6.99 0.21 16.19
C LEU A 592 -5.96 -0.90 15.99
N SER A 593 -5.75 -1.76 17.00
CA SER A 593 -4.88 -2.93 16.89
C SER A 593 -5.39 -3.92 15.84
N GLU A 594 -6.69 -4.22 15.84
CA GLU A 594 -7.34 -5.07 14.84
C GLU A 594 -7.12 -4.52 13.41
N ARG A 595 -7.34 -3.20 13.22
CA ARG A 595 -7.03 -2.48 11.97
C ARG A 595 -5.56 -2.56 11.57
N PHE A 596 -4.62 -2.47 12.51
CA PHE A 596 -3.19 -2.60 12.18
C PHE A 596 -2.84 -4.01 11.71
N THR A 597 -3.41 -5.07 12.30
CA THR A 597 -3.29 -6.44 11.76
C THR A 597 -3.92 -6.59 10.38
N GLU A 598 -5.10 -6.00 10.14
CA GLU A 598 -5.77 -6.00 8.82
C GLU A 598 -4.91 -5.29 7.75
N ILE A 599 -4.30 -4.14 8.09
CA ILE A 599 -3.36 -3.45 7.21
C ILE A 599 -2.10 -4.30 6.97
N ALA A 600 -1.56 -4.96 8.00
CA ALA A 600 -0.38 -5.81 7.85
C ALA A 600 -0.63 -7.03 6.94
N THR A 601 -1.77 -7.72 7.08
CA THR A 601 -2.13 -8.85 6.21
C THR A 601 -2.41 -8.40 4.78
N LEU A 602 -3.10 -7.27 4.58
CA LEU A 602 -3.31 -6.68 3.26
C LEU A 602 -1.99 -6.23 2.60
N THR A 603 -1.05 -5.70 3.38
CA THR A 603 0.28 -5.31 2.89
C THR A 603 1.06 -6.53 2.41
N GLN A 604 1.11 -7.61 3.21
CA GLN A 604 1.73 -8.88 2.81
C GLN A 604 1.08 -9.44 1.53
N TRP A 605 -0.25 -9.42 1.43
CA TRP A 605 -0.94 -9.95 0.25
C TRP A 605 -0.71 -9.13 -1.01
N LEU A 606 -0.52 -7.82 -0.89
CA LEU A 606 -0.08 -6.95 -1.99
C LEU A 606 1.36 -7.30 -2.41
N GLU A 607 2.27 -7.49 -1.45
CA GLU A 607 3.68 -7.84 -1.71
C GLU A 607 3.82 -9.21 -2.42
N GLU A 608 3.03 -10.21 -1.99
CA GLU A 608 2.92 -11.52 -2.65
C GLU A 608 2.36 -11.40 -4.08
N ARG A 609 1.37 -10.52 -4.30
CA ARG A 609 0.77 -10.27 -5.61
C ARG A 609 1.71 -9.52 -6.55
N GLU A 610 2.50 -8.56 -6.06
CA GLU A 610 3.54 -7.88 -6.84
C GLU A 610 4.65 -8.85 -7.26
N GLN A 611 5.08 -9.76 -6.37
CA GLN A 611 6.03 -10.82 -6.74
C GLN A 611 5.45 -11.79 -7.79
N ALA A 612 4.16 -12.15 -7.70
CA ALA A 612 3.51 -12.98 -8.71
C ALA A 612 3.51 -12.30 -10.09
N LEU A 613 3.11 -11.01 -10.16
CA LEU A 613 3.13 -10.21 -11.38
C LEU A 613 4.55 -10.07 -11.97
N ALA A 614 5.56 -9.81 -11.13
CA ALA A 614 6.95 -9.73 -11.58
C ALA A 614 7.45 -11.05 -12.18
N ASN A 615 7.04 -12.19 -11.61
CA ASN A 615 7.37 -13.52 -12.14
C ASN A 615 6.67 -13.83 -13.47
N GLU A 616 5.40 -13.48 -13.64
CA GLU A 616 4.71 -13.60 -14.93
C GLU A 616 5.35 -12.71 -16.01
N GLN A 617 5.66 -11.46 -15.67
CA GLN A 617 6.25 -10.51 -16.60
C GLN A 617 7.66 -10.92 -17.03
N LYS A 618 8.44 -11.55 -16.13
CA LYS A 618 9.71 -12.21 -16.47
C LYS A 618 9.50 -13.38 -17.44
N LYS A 619 8.51 -14.24 -17.19
CA LYS A 619 8.19 -15.40 -18.04
C LYS A 619 7.74 -14.99 -19.45
N LEU A 620 6.94 -13.92 -19.55
CA LEU A 620 6.56 -13.29 -20.82
C LEU A 620 7.77 -12.73 -21.58
N SER A 621 8.73 -12.11 -20.87
CA SER A 621 9.99 -11.64 -21.47
C SER A 621 10.87 -12.78 -21.98
N GLU A 622 10.98 -13.88 -21.23
CA GLU A 622 11.71 -15.09 -21.65
C GLU A 622 11.07 -15.70 -22.92
N GLN A 623 9.74 -15.81 -22.96
CA GLN A 623 9.00 -16.26 -24.15
C GLN A 623 9.16 -15.30 -25.34
N GLY A 624 9.16 -13.98 -25.12
CA GLY A 624 9.41 -12.99 -26.15
C GLY A 624 10.79 -13.12 -26.79
N ASN A 625 11.82 -13.38 -25.98
CA ASN A 625 13.18 -13.64 -26.46
C ASN A 625 13.29 -14.97 -27.23
N GLU A 626 12.56 -16.01 -26.80
CA GLU A 626 12.51 -17.29 -27.52
C GLU A 626 11.83 -17.14 -28.89
N ILE A 627 10.70 -16.42 -28.95
CA ILE A 627 10.02 -16.08 -30.21
C ILE A 627 10.95 -15.30 -31.14
N ALA A 628 11.62 -14.23 -30.65
CA ALA A 628 12.57 -13.46 -31.46
C ALA A 628 13.73 -14.32 -32.00
N THR A 629 14.23 -15.26 -31.20
CA THR A 629 15.28 -16.21 -31.61
C THR A 629 14.77 -17.19 -32.67
N LEU A 630 13.52 -17.62 -32.59
CA LEU A 630 12.89 -18.48 -33.59
C LEU A 630 12.61 -17.73 -34.89
N THR A 631 12.14 -16.47 -34.83
CA THR A 631 11.92 -15.60 -35.99
C THR A 631 13.22 -15.41 -36.79
N TYR A 632 14.33 -15.07 -36.12
CA TYR A 632 15.63 -14.91 -36.77
C TYR A 632 16.09 -16.19 -37.50
N LYS A 633 15.93 -17.36 -36.87
CA LYS A 633 16.24 -18.67 -37.48
C LYS A 633 15.31 -19.03 -38.64
N LEU A 634 14.11 -18.46 -38.69
CA LEU A 634 13.15 -18.64 -39.77
C LEU A 634 13.55 -17.80 -40.97
N GLU A 635 13.89 -16.52 -40.77
CA GLU A 635 14.43 -15.64 -41.82
C GLU A 635 15.73 -16.20 -42.43
N GLU A 636 16.66 -16.69 -41.60
CA GLU A 636 17.89 -17.35 -42.07
C GLU A 636 17.59 -18.57 -42.96
N ARG A 637 16.56 -19.36 -42.61
CA ARG A 637 16.11 -20.50 -43.41
C ARG A 637 15.41 -20.08 -44.70
N GLU A 638 14.59 -19.04 -44.68
CA GLU A 638 13.93 -18.51 -45.88
C GLU A 638 14.96 -17.97 -46.88
N GLN A 639 15.99 -17.26 -46.41
CA GLN A 639 17.10 -16.81 -47.26
C GLN A 639 17.90 -17.99 -47.84
N ALA A 640 18.19 -19.01 -47.04
CA ALA A 640 18.88 -20.21 -47.52
C ALA A 640 18.06 -20.98 -48.58
N LEU A 641 16.74 -21.07 -48.40
CA LEU A 641 15.82 -21.70 -49.36
C LEU A 641 15.71 -20.89 -50.66
N ALA A 642 15.64 -19.55 -50.58
CA ALA A 642 15.64 -18.68 -51.75
C ALA A 642 16.90 -18.85 -52.59
N LYS A 643 18.08 -18.88 -51.93
CA LYS A 643 19.36 -19.11 -52.61
C LYS A 643 19.45 -20.49 -53.25
N ALA A 644 19.00 -21.54 -52.56
CA ALA A 644 18.97 -22.91 -53.12
C ALA A 644 18.03 -23.02 -54.33
N ALA A 645 16.90 -22.30 -54.33
CA ALA A 645 15.99 -22.25 -55.47
C ALA A 645 16.61 -21.53 -56.68
N GLU A 646 17.38 -20.47 -56.46
CA GLU A 646 18.11 -19.73 -57.50
C GLU A 646 19.24 -20.58 -58.11
N GLU A 647 20.03 -21.27 -57.27
CA GLU A 647 21.05 -22.23 -57.71
C GLU A 647 20.44 -23.39 -58.52
N HIS A 648 19.32 -23.96 -58.08
CA HIS A 648 18.61 -25.00 -58.82
C HIS A 648 18.07 -24.49 -60.16
N HIS A 649 17.53 -23.27 -60.22
CA HIS A 649 17.04 -22.68 -61.46
C HIS A 649 18.18 -22.48 -62.47
N LEU A 650 19.32 -21.97 -62.03
CA LEU A 650 20.52 -21.81 -62.88
C LEU A 650 20.99 -23.17 -63.42
N HIS A 651 21.04 -24.20 -62.57
CA HIS A 651 21.43 -25.54 -62.98
C HIS A 651 20.46 -26.15 -64.01
N GLN A 652 19.16 -25.87 -63.88
CA GLN A 652 18.14 -26.30 -64.82
C GLN A 652 18.26 -25.58 -66.17
N GLN A 653 18.71 -24.31 -66.19
CA GLN A 653 19.02 -23.58 -67.42
C GLN A 653 20.25 -24.14 -68.13
N THR A 654 21.38 -24.33 -67.42
CA THR A 654 22.62 -24.87 -68.02
C THR A 654 22.39 -26.25 -68.62
N TRP A 655 21.65 -27.10 -67.91
CA TRP A 655 21.31 -28.45 -68.35
C TRP A 655 20.44 -28.46 -69.63
N ARG A 656 19.49 -27.52 -69.75
CA ARG A 656 18.69 -27.33 -70.99
C ARG A 656 19.56 -26.87 -72.16
N THR A 657 20.54 -25.99 -71.94
CA THR A 657 21.48 -25.58 -73.01
C THR A 657 22.38 -26.73 -73.45
N GLU A 658 22.88 -27.56 -72.52
CA GLU A 658 23.67 -28.75 -72.85
C GLU A 658 22.87 -29.76 -73.68
N GLN A 659 21.61 -30.04 -73.31
CA GLN A 659 20.74 -30.90 -74.12
C GLN A 659 20.50 -30.34 -75.53
N THR A 660 20.32 -29.03 -75.67
CA THR A 660 20.15 -28.37 -76.97
C THR A 660 21.41 -28.53 -77.83
N GLN A 661 22.60 -28.37 -77.23
CA GLN A 661 23.87 -28.60 -77.92
C GLN A 661 24.07 -30.07 -78.32
N LEU A 662 23.74 -31.02 -77.44
CA LEU A 662 23.81 -32.46 -77.73
C LEU A 662 22.84 -32.86 -78.85
N SER A 663 21.61 -32.35 -78.84
CA SER A 663 20.63 -32.60 -79.90
C SER A 663 21.11 -32.06 -81.25
N ASN A 664 21.63 -30.83 -81.28
CA ASN A 664 22.24 -30.25 -82.49
C ASN A 664 23.42 -31.10 -83.00
N ARG A 665 24.27 -31.60 -82.10
CA ARG A 665 25.41 -32.46 -82.46
C ARG A 665 24.99 -33.83 -82.99
N VAL A 666 23.91 -34.41 -82.46
CA VAL A 666 23.31 -35.65 -82.99
C VAL A 666 22.79 -35.41 -84.41
N ASN A 667 22.04 -34.33 -84.65
CA ASN A 667 21.53 -33.99 -85.99
C ASN A 667 22.67 -33.76 -87.00
N GLU A 668 23.76 -33.09 -86.59
CA GLU A 668 24.94 -32.88 -87.41
C GLU A 668 25.62 -34.22 -87.79
N LEU A 669 25.77 -35.13 -86.83
CA LEU A 669 26.35 -36.47 -87.06
C LEU A 669 25.45 -37.35 -87.96
N VAL A 670 24.13 -37.22 -87.86
CA VAL A 670 23.18 -37.90 -88.77
C VAL A 670 23.39 -37.42 -90.21
N MET A 671 23.41 -36.11 -90.46
CA MET A 671 23.67 -35.58 -91.81
C MET A 671 25.05 -35.98 -92.35
N GLN A 672 26.08 -36.06 -91.49
CA GLN A 672 27.40 -36.55 -91.90
C GLN A 672 27.39 -38.02 -92.29
N ASN A 673 26.65 -38.88 -91.57
CA ASN A 673 26.48 -40.29 -91.94
C ASN A 673 25.73 -40.44 -93.26
N GLU A 674 24.60 -39.74 -93.47
CA GLU A 674 23.85 -39.76 -94.73
C GLU A 674 24.72 -39.34 -95.92
N ALA A 675 25.56 -38.30 -95.75
CA ALA A 675 26.51 -37.87 -96.77
C ALA A 675 27.62 -38.91 -97.06
N LEU A 676 28.10 -39.63 -96.03
CA LEU A 676 29.07 -40.71 -96.19
C LEU A 676 28.45 -41.94 -96.88
N GLU A 677 27.23 -42.32 -96.53
CA GLU A 677 26.49 -43.41 -97.19
C GLU A 677 26.23 -43.10 -98.68
N ALA A 678 25.86 -41.85 -99.00
CA ALA A 678 25.72 -41.40 -100.38
C ALA A 678 27.05 -41.51 -101.17
N ASN A 679 28.17 -41.11 -100.56
CA ASN A 679 29.51 -41.20 -101.16
C ASN A 679 29.93 -42.66 -101.38
N ILE A 680 29.69 -43.54 -100.40
CA ILE A 680 29.89 -44.99 -100.54
C ILE A 680 29.05 -45.55 -101.70
N GLY A 681 27.79 -45.13 -101.84
CA GLY A 681 26.92 -45.49 -102.96
C GLY A 681 27.38 -44.97 -104.32
N GLU A 682 28.08 -43.82 -104.37
CA GLU A 682 28.74 -43.30 -105.57
C GLU A 682 29.97 -44.15 -105.94
N ARG A 683 30.82 -44.50 -104.95
CA ARG A 683 32.00 -45.36 -105.15
C ARG A 683 31.64 -46.78 -105.58
N PHE A 684 30.55 -47.35 -105.08
CA PHE A 684 30.06 -48.64 -105.57
C PHE A 684 29.58 -48.58 -107.04
N ARG A 685 29.00 -47.45 -107.48
CA ARG A 685 28.66 -47.22 -108.89
C ARG A 685 29.91 -47.10 -109.78
N GLU A 686 30.94 -46.37 -109.34
CA GLU A 686 32.22 -46.30 -110.03
C GLU A 686 32.89 -47.68 -110.15
N LEU A 687 32.92 -48.47 -109.06
CA LEU A 687 33.45 -49.84 -109.06
C LEU A 687 32.71 -50.76 -110.04
N ALA A 688 31.38 -50.67 -110.11
CA ALA A 688 30.58 -51.44 -111.07
C ALA A 688 30.90 -51.08 -112.53
N ILE A 689 31.19 -49.80 -112.82
CA ILE A 689 31.63 -49.33 -114.14
C ILE A 689 33.03 -49.85 -114.45
N MET A 690 33.99 -49.72 -113.53
CA MET A 690 35.35 -50.24 -113.71
C MET A 690 35.37 -51.76 -113.93
N THR A 691 34.53 -52.51 -113.19
CA THR A 691 34.43 -53.98 -113.32
C THR A 691 33.96 -54.39 -114.72
N ARG A 692 32.94 -53.72 -115.28
CA ARG A 692 32.55 -53.94 -116.69
C ARG A 692 33.69 -53.63 -117.67
N HIS A 693 34.46 -52.58 -117.39
CA HIS A 693 35.57 -52.19 -118.25
C HIS A 693 36.75 -53.19 -118.17
N THR A 694 37.03 -53.77 -117.01
CA THR A 694 38.04 -54.83 -116.87
C THR A 694 37.57 -56.15 -117.49
N GLU A 695 36.29 -56.50 -117.39
CA GLU A 695 35.72 -57.64 -118.13
C GLU A 695 35.86 -57.46 -119.65
N GLN A 696 35.56 -56.26 -120.18
CA GLN A 696 35.73 -55.96 -121.60
C GLN A 696 37.20 -56.08 -122.03
N LEU A 697 38.12 -55.44 -121.30
CA LEU A 697 39.56 -55.51 -121.58
C LEU A 697 40.08 -56.96 -121.49
N THR A 698 39.55 -57.78 -120.58
CA THR A 698 39.91 -59.21 -120.47
C THR A 698 39.45 -59.98 -121.70
N ARG A 699 38.25 -59.72 -122.22
CA ARG A 699 37.76 -60.34 -123.48
C ARG A 699 38.61 -59.88 -124.69
N GLU A 700 38.98 -58.61 -124.76
CA GLU A 700 39.87 -58.09 -125.80
C GLU A 700 41.28 -58.70 -125.72
N LEU A 701 41.85 -58.83 -124.51
CA LEU A 701 43.12 -59.50 -124.27
C LEU A 701 43.07 -60.96 -124.75
N GLN A 702 42.03 -61.70 -124.38
CA GLN A 702 41.85 -63.11 -124.74
C GLN A 702 41.73 -63.28 -126.27
N GLN A 703 41.06 -62.35 -126.97
CA GLN A 703 41.06 -62.30 -128.44
C GLN A 703 42.44 -62.00 -129.02
N LYS A 704 43.21 -61.09 -128.41
CA LYS A 704 44.58 -60.76 -128.84
C LYS A 704 45.56 -61.90 -128.58
N GLU A 705 45.39 -62.67 -127.51
CA GLU A 705 46.17 -63.88 -127.24
C GLU A 705 45.88 -64.98 -128.27
N GLN A 706 44.61 -65.18 -128.66
CA GLN A 706 44.28 -66.08 -129.78
C GLN A 706 44.89 -65.61 -131.12
N GLN A 707 44.94 -64.29 -131.38
CA GLN A 707 45.63 -63.74 -132.55
C GLN A 707 47.15 -63.97 -132.46
N LEU A 708 47.74 -63.78 -131.28
CA LEU A 708 49.17 -64.02 -131.01
C LEU A 708 49.53 -65.50 -131.16
N GLN A 709 48.68 -66.42 -130.69
CA GLN A 709 48.93 -67.86 -130.84
C GLN A 709 48.90 -68.26 -132.32
N LYS A 710 47.88 -67.83 -133.08
CA LYS A 710 47.84 -68.02 -134.55
C LYS A 710 49.07 -67.41 -135.26
N ALA A 711 49.64 -66.33 -134.73
CA ALA A 711 50.88 -65.75 -135.24
C ALA A 711 52.15 -66.54 -134.83
N LYS A 712 52.18 -67.13 -133.62
CA LYS A 712 53.25 -68.04 -133.16
C LYS A 712 53.25 -69.33 -133.98
N ASP A 713 52.08 -69.89 -134.29
CA ASP A 713 51.96 -71.10 -135.11
C ASP A 713 52.47 -70.83 -136.54
N ARG A 714 52.15 -69.65 -137.11
CA ARG A 714 52.76 -69.15 -138.37
C ARG A 714 54.28 -69.00 -138.27
N ALA A 715 54.79 -68.46 -137.16
CA ALA A 715 56.23 -68.30 -136.94
C ALA A 715 56.97 -69.63 -136.69
N GLN A 716 56.32 -70.66 -136.14
CA GLN A 716 56.88 -72.01 -136.04
C GLN A 716 56.95 -72.71 -137.40
N ASN A 717 55.95 -72.53 -138.26
CA ASN A 717 56.00 -73.03 -139.64
C ASN A 717 57.12 -72.37 -140.47
N LEU A 718 57.41 -71.07 -140.26
CA LEU A 718 58.59 -70.41 -140.86
C LEU A 718 59.94 -70.90 -140.30
N LYS A 719 59.98 -71.47 -139.08
CA LYS A 719 61.23 -71.99 -138.47
C LYS A 719 61.68 -73.35 -139.00
N GLN A 720 60.91 -73.99 -139.88
CA GLN A 720 61.37 -75.17 -140.63
C GLN A 720 62.01 -74.82 -141.98
N THR A 721 62.10 -73.53 -142.35
CA THR A 721 62.70 -73.10 -143.61
C THR A 721 64.20 -72.81 -143.46
N VAL A 722 65.00 -73.22 -144.46
CA VAL A 722 66.47 -73.35 -144.39
C VAL A 722 67.20 -72.01 -144.10
N SER A 723 66.58 -70.88 -144.43
CA SER A 723 67.14 -69.53 -144.30
C SER A 723 67.30 -69.03 -142.84
N TRP A 724 66.65 -69.65 -141.85
CA TRP A 724 66.70 -69.19 -140.45
C TRP A 724 67.93 -69.69 -139.65
N LYS A 725 68.82 -70.52 -140.24
CA LYS A 725 70.01 -71.06 -139.56
C LYS A 725 71.28 -70.19 -139.65
N LEU A 726 71.24 -69.04 -140.32
CA LEU A 726 72.42 -68.29 -140.76
C LEU A 726 72.77 -67.02 -139.96
N THR A 727 72.04 -66.70 -138.89
CA THR A 727 72.24 -65.48 -138.07
C THR A 727 72.45 -65.77 -136.58
N ALA A 728 73.20 -66.82 -136.27
CA ALA A 728 73.31 -67.41 -134.92
C ALA A 728 74.20 -66.70 -133.87
N PRO A 729 75.27 -65.90 -134.18
CA PRO A 729 76.27 -65.54 -133.17
C PRO A 729 76.35 -64.04 -132.80
N VAL A 730 75.22 -63.30 -132.66
CA VAL A 730 75.27 -61.92 -132.12
C VAL A 730 74.15 -61.64 -131.10
N ARG A 731 74.58 -61.26 -129.88
CA ARG A 731 73.80 -60.71 -128.74
C ARG A 731 72.88 -61.67 -127.95
N ALA A 732 73.55 -62.53 -127.18
CA ALA A 732 73.15 -62.75 -125.78
C ALA A 732 73.73 -61.62 -124.88
N LEU A 733 73.02 -61.21 -123.82
CA LEU A 733 73.54 -60.71 -122.52
C LEU A 733 72.38 -60.25 -121.58
N GLY A 734 72.34 -60.75 -120.32
CA GLY A 734 71.46 -60.34 -119.18
C GLY A 734 69.93 -60.64 -119.31
N ARG A 735 69.18 -61.38 -118.46
CA ARG A 735 69.31 -61.93 -117.08
C ARG A 735 69.50 -60.85 -115.99
N THR A 736 68.76 -60.77 -114.86
CA THR A 736 67.79 -61.65 -114.13
C THR A 736 66.63 -60.81 -113.50
N PHE A 737 65.37 -61.28 -113.32
CA PHE A 737 64.81 -62.06 -112.16
C PHE A 737 65.24 -61.54 -110.77
N LYS A 738 64.38 -61.28 -109.75
CA LYS A 738 63.36 -62.18 -109.10
C LYS A 738 62.45 -61.44 -108.08
N GLU A 739 61.41 -62.10 -107.57
CA GLU A 739 60.39 -61.62 -106.59
C GLU A 739 60.83 -61.60 -105.10
N SER A 740 60.05 -60.87 -104.25
CA SER A 740 59.66 -61.10 -102.83
C SER A 740 60.67 -61.63 -101.77
N PRO A 741 60.65 -61.17 -100.48
CA PRO A 741 59.43 -61.23 -99.64
C PRO A 741 59.27 -60.21 -98.47
N THR A 742 58.20 -60.42 -97.70
CA THR A 742 57.81 -59.91 -96.36
C THR A 742 58.90 -59.49 -95.36
N THR A 743 58.57 -58.52 -94.48
CA THR A 743 58.70 -58.70 -93.01
C THR A 743 57.89 -57.67 -92.20
N THR A 744 57.17 -58.16 -91.19
CA THR A 744 56.67 -57.37 -90.05
C THR A 744 57.82 -56.99 -89.12
N PRO A 745 57.65 -55.93 -88.30
CA PRO A 745 57.92 -56.10 -86.87
C PRO A 745 56.73 -55.71 -85.99
N SER A 746 56.49 -56.53 -84.96
CA SER A 746 55.64 -56.17 -83.83
C SER A 746 56.34 -55.12 -82.97
N ALA A 747 55.71 -53.96 -82.75
CA ALA A 747 56.24 -52.92 -81.87
C ALA A 747 55.71 -53.10 -80.45
N SER A 748 56.62 -53.37 -79.50
CA SER A 748 56.37 -53.19 -78.08
C SER A 748 56.39 -51.70 -77.77
N MET A 749 55.25 -51.09 -77.41
CA MET A 749 55.20 -49.67 -77.01
C MET A 749 56.25 -49.35 -75.94
N SER A 750 57.04 -48.32 -76.22
CA SER A 750 58.04 -47.75 -75.31
C SER A 750 57.38 -47.08 -74.09
N ASN A 751 58.16 -46.85 -73.04
CA ASN A 751 57.66 -46.21 -71.83
C ASN A 751 57.21 -44.75 -72.05
N ALA A 752 57.83 -44.04 -73.00
CA ALA A 752 57.41 -42.69 -73.39
C ALA A 752 56.05 -42.70 -74.09
N GLU A 753 55.83 -43.59 -75.06
CA GLU A 753 54.53 -43.74 -75.75
C GLU A 753 53.41 -44.14 -74.78
N ARG A 754 53.71 -44.97 -73.77
CA ARG A 754 52.75 -45.35 -72.72
C ARG A 754 52.36 -44.19 -71.81
N ILE A 755 53.31 -43.31 -71.48
CA ILE A 755 53.04 -42.11 -70.69
C ILE A 755 52.24 -41.09 -71.52
N ALA A 756 52.63 -40.83 -72.77
CA ALA A 756 51.90 -39.93 -73.66
C ALA A 756 50.45 -40.39 -73.90
N ALA A 757 50.24 -41.67 -74.19
CA ALA A 757 48.90 -42.23 -74.43
C ALA A 757 48.01 -42.33 -73.17
N SER A 758 48.54 -42.04 -71.97
CA SER A 758 47.79 -42.16 -70.72
C SER A 758 46.83 -40.99 -70.44
N GLY A 759 47.04 -39.84 -71.08
CA GLY A 759 46.34 -38.59 -70.77
C GLY A 759 46.71 -37.96 -69.43
N LEU A 760 47.70 -38.50 -68.70
CA LEU A 760 48.17 -38.00 -67.40
C LEU A 760 49.48 -37.19 -67.47
N PHE A 761 50.04 -37.06 -68.68
CA PHE A 761 51.16 -36.16 -68.98
C PHE A 761 50.65 -35.03 -69.89
N ASP A 762 50.83 -33.78 -69.46
CA ASP A 762 50.43 -32.59 -70.22
C ASP A 762 51.70 -31.80 -70.56
N GLU A 763 52.11 -31.87 -71.82
CA GLU A 763 53.36 -31.27 -72.31
C GLU A 763 53.37 -29.74 -72.16
N LEU A 764 52.26 -29.06 -72.45
CA LEU A 764 52.18 -27.60 -72.36
C LEU A 764 52.19 -27.14 -70.91
N TRP A 765 51.46 -27.84 -70.04
CA TRP A 765 51.48 -27.59 -68.60
C TRP A 765 52.86 -27.85 -68.00
N TYR A 766 53.52 -28.95 -68.39
CA TYR A 766 54.83 -29.35 -67.88
C TYR A 766 55.92 -28.33 -68.26
N LEU A 767 55.97 -27.93 -69.54
CA LEU A 767 56.92 -26.92 -70.02
C LEU A 767 56.66 -25.52 -69.40
N HIS A 768 55.39 -25.15 -69.19
CA HIS A 768 55.05 -23.90 -68.51
C HIS A 768 55.43 -23.93 -67.02
N ARG A 769 55.32 -25.11 -66.37
CA ARG A 769 55.60 -25.29 -64.94
C ARG A 769 57.10 -25.42 -64.63
N TYR A 770 57.88 -25.94 -65.59
CA TYR A 770 59.32 -26.17 -65.48
C TYR A 770 60.07 -25.61 -66.70
N PRO A 771 60.27 -24.28 -66.80
CA PRO A 771 60.93 -23.66 -67.95
C PRO A 771 62.36 -24.16 -68.21
N GLU A 772 63.06 -24.64 -67.17
CA GLU A 772 64.42 -25.19 -67.26
C GLU A 772 64.53 -26.46 -68.14
N VAL A 773 63.40 -27.07 -68.50
CA VAL A 773 63.35 -28.16 -69.49
C VAL A 773 63.93 -27.69 -70.83
N ALA A 774 63.71 -26.43 -71.21
CA ALA A 774 64.23 -25.86 -72.46
C ALA A 774 65.77 -25.86 -72.52
N ASP A 775 66.43 -25.65 -71.38
CA ASP A 775 67.89 -25.64 -71.28
C ASP A 775 68.51 -27.05 -71.28
N SER A 776 67.70 -28.09 -71.15
CA SER A 776 68.16 -29.49 -71.05
C SER A 776 68.44 -30.16 -72.41
N GLY A 777 67.87 -29.65 -73.50
CA GLY A 777 67.93 -30.25 -74.83
C GLY A 777 67.11 -31.54 -75.02
N LEU A 778 66.35 -31.97 -74.01
CA LEU A 778 65.42 -33.11 -74.06
C LEU A 778 64.00 -32.65 -74.43
N SER A 779 63.17 -33.53 -75.01
CA SER A 779 61.73 -33.28 -75.09
C SER A 779 61.09 -33.30 -73.70
N ALA A 780 59.91 -32.70 -73.53
CA ALA A 780 59.24 -32.59 -72.23
C ALA A 780 59.03 -33.95 -71.54
N ILE A 781 58.63 -34.96 -72.32
CA ILE A 781 58.38 -36.32 -71.82
C ILE A 781 59.67 -37.08 -71.50
N GLU A 782 60.73 -36.90 -72.29
CA GLU A 782 62.05 -37.48 -72.01
C GLU A 782 62.67 -36.84 -70.76
N HIS A 783 62.58 -35.52 -70.62
CA HIS A 783 63.01 -34.82 -69.41
C HIS A 783 62.25 -35.34 -68.19
N PHE A 784 60.92 -35.49 -68.26
CA PHE A 784 60.15 -36.04 -67.15
C PHE A 784 60.59 -37.46 -66.76
N ILE A 785 60.85 -38.32 -67.74
CA ILE A 785 61.27 -39.72 -67.51
C ILE A 785 62.68 -39.79 -66.93
N GLN A 786 63.63 -39.00 -67.42
CA GLN A 786 65.06 -39.10 -67.08
C GLN A 786 65.50 -38.20 -65.91
N VAL A 787 64.76 -37.13 -65.61
CA VAL A 787 65.19 -36.07 -64.67
C VAL A 787 64.04 -35.59 -63.78
N GLY A 788 62.85 -35.39 -64.37
CA GLY A 788 61.70 -34.80 -63.69
C GLY A 788 61.17 -35.65 -62.55
N ALA A 789 61.00 -36.96 -62.76
CA ALA A 789 60.52 -37.87 -61.72
C ALA A 789 61.43 -37.89 -60.48
N ASP A 790 62.74 -37.96 -60.66
CA ASP A 790 63.74 -37.99 -59.58
C ASP A 790 63.80 -36.65 -58.83
N LYS A 791 63.58 -35.52 -59.52
CA LYS A 791 63.38 -34.19 -58.90
C LYS A 791 61.99 -34.01 -58.27
N GLY A 792 61.12 -35.02 -58.34
CA GLY A 792 59.74 -34.96 -57.86
C GLY A 792 58.92 -33.90 -58.60
N TYR A 793 59.06 -33.78 -59.92
CA TYR A 793 58.26 -32.88 -60.75
C TYR A 793 56.96 -33.57 -61.15
N SER A 794 55.83 -32.87 -61.06
CA SER A 794 54.53 -33.39 -61.45
C SER A 794 54.40 -33.38 -62.99
N PRO A 795 53.89 -34.42 -63.65
CA PRO A 795 53.74 -34.49 -65.11
C PRO A 795 52.50 -33.76 -65.64
N SER A 796 51.53 -33.45 -64.78
CA SER A 796 50.33 -32.66 -65.09
C SER A 796 49.67 -32.18 -63.79
N ALA A 797 48.58 -31.40 -63.89
CA ALA A 797 47.72 -31.10 -62.75
C ALA A 797 46.95 -32.32 -62.20
N LEU A 798 46.92 -33.45 -62.95
CA LEU A 798 46.15 -34.66 -62.61
C LEU A 798 47.01 -35.76 -61.96
N PHE A 799 48.28 -35.49 -61.67
CA PHE A 799 49.19 -36.43 -61.00
C PHE A 799 50.27 -35.67 -60.21
N ASP A 800 50.35 -35.88 -58.89
CA ASP A 800 51.38 -35.28 -58.04
C ASP A 800 52.47 -36.32 -57.71
N THR A 801 53.64 -36.17 -58.35
CA THR A 801 54.77 -37.10 -58.19
C THR A 801 55.30 -37.16 -56.75
N ARG A 802 55.34 -36.02 -56.03
CA ARG A 802 55.89 -35.99 -54.67
C ARG A 802 54.93 -36.64 -53.69
N TRP A 803 53.65 -36.28 -53.79
CA TRP A 803 52.62 -36.84 -52.96
C TRP A 803 52.45 -38.35 -53.21
N TYR A 804 52.52 -38.79 -54.46
CA TYR A 804 52.46 -40.21 -54.82
C TYR A 804 53.61 -41.01 -54.19
N LEU A 805 54.85 -40.50 -54.27
CA LEU A 805 56.02 -41.13 -53.65
C LEU A 805 56.00 -41.09 -52.12
N GLN A 806 55.49 -40.02 -51.51
CA GLN A 806 55.32 -39.92 -50.06
C GLN A 806 54.23 -40.86 -49.52
N THR A 807 53.19 -41.10 -50.32
CA THR A 807 52.04 -41.96 -49.95
C THR A 807 52.36 -43.44 -50.16
N TYR A 808 53.15 -43.77 -51.19
CA TYR A 808 53.46 -45.15 -51.58
C TYR A 808 54.96 -45.46 -51.46
N ALA A 809 55.37 -45.78 -50.24
CA ALA A 809 56.78 -46.04 -49.89
C ALA A 809 57.41 -47.22 -50.66
N ASP A 810 56.59 -48.18 -51.12
CA ASP A 810 57.01 -49.29 -51.98
C ASP A 810 57.40 -48.82 -53.40
N VAL A 811 56.72 -47.79 -53.92
CA VAL A 811 57.10 -47.15 -55.18
C VAL A 811 58.35 -46.28 -55.00
N ALA A 812 58.46 -45.58 -53.87
CA ALA A 812 59.63 -44.76 -53.55
C ALA A 812 60.93 -45.54 -53.29
N GLN A 813 60.83 -46.83 -52.97
CA GLN A 813 61.97 -47.75 -52.88
C GLN A 813 62.23 -48.51 -54.21
N GLY A 814 61.36 -48.35 -55.21
CA GLY A 814 61.50 -48.97 -56.52
C GLY A 814 62.30 -48.12 -57.52
N THR A 815 62.78 -48.76 -58.58
CA THR A 815 63.53 -48.10 -59.69
C THR A 815 62.64 -47.72 -60.89
N ILE A 816 61.32 -47.76 -60.72
CA ILE A 816 60.33 -47.47 -61.78
C ILE A 816 59.79 -46.04 -61.65
N ASN A 817 59.67 -45.33 -62.77
CA ASN A 817 59.10 -43.98 -62.82
C ASN A 817 57.69 -43.96 -62.16
N PRO A 818 57.37 -42.97 -61.29
CA PRO A 818 56.15 -43.03 -60.47
C PRO A 818 54.85 -42.98 -61.28
N LEU A 819 54.82 -42.17 -62.35
CA LEU A 819 53.68 -42.12 -63.26
C LEU A 819 53.56 -43.42 -64.07
N LEU A 820 54.68 -43.98 -64.54
CA LEU A 820 54.67 -45.26 -65.25
C LEU A 820 54.18 -46.40 -64.36
N HIS A 821 54.60 -46.44 -63.09
CA HIS A 821 54.06 -47.39 -62.10
C HIS A 821 52.55 -47.20 -61.92
N TYR A 822 52.07 -45.96 -61.84
CA TYR A 822 50.63 -45.70 -61.72
C TYR A 822 49.83 -46.20 -62.93
N ILE A 823 50.35 -45.99 -64.14
CA ILE A 823 49.73 -46.44 -65.40
C ILE A 823 49.71 -47.98 -65.49
N LEU A 824 50.81 -48.65 -65.12
CA LEU A 824 50.94 -50.12 -65.27
C LEU A 824 50.29 -50.91 -64.12
N HIS A 825 50.31 -50.38 -62.90
CA HIS A 825 49.90 -51.11 -61.69
C HIS A 825 48.97 -50.28 -60.80
N GLY A 826 49.35 -49.04 -60.46
CA GLY A 826 48.65 -48.24 -59.44
C GLY A 826 47.15 -48.02 -59.69
N LYS A 827 46.74 -47.82 -60.95
CA LYS A 827 45.31 -47.69 -61.31
C LYS A 827 44.51 -48.98 -61.10
N ALA A 828 45.11 -50.15 -61.34
CA ALA A 828 44.48 -51.44 -61.09
C ALA A 828 44.41 -51.74 -59.57
N GLU A 829 45.45 -51.33 -58.84
CA GLU A 829 45.58 -51.44 -57.39
C GLU A 829 44.75 -50.39 -56.60
N GLN A 830 43.89 -49.61 -57.28
CA GLN A 830 43.07 -48.54 -56.69
C GLN A 830 43.88 -47.46 -55.95
N ARG A 831 45.15 -47.28 -56.30
CA ARG A 831 45.97 -46.18 -55.76
C ARG A 831 45.47 -44.83 -56.27
N HIS A 832 45.76 -43.80 -55.53
CA HIS A 832 45.41 -42.42 -55.83
C HIS A 832 46.59 -41.69 -56.46
N CYS A 833 46.37 -40.83 -57.45
CA CYS A 833 47.41 -40.05 -58.12
C CYS A 833 47.57 -38.61 -57.57
N LEU A 834 46.63 -38.16 -56.74
CA LEU A 834 46.62 -36.86 -56.07
C LEU A 834 45.76 -36.92 -54.79
N PRO A 835 46.01 -36.05 -53.78
CA PRO A 835 45.26 -36.03 -52.54
C PRO A 835 43.80 -35.63 -52.74
N ASP A 836 42.92 -36.14 -51.87
CA ASP A 836 41.45 -36.03 -52.06
C ASP A 836 40.93 -34.59 -52.08
N ASN A 837 41.62 -33.65 -51.42
CA ASN A 837 41.26 -32.22 -51.41
C ASN A 837 41.53 -31.49 -52.74
N MET A 838 42.20 -32.13 -53.70
CA MET A 838 42.47 -31.61 -55.05
C MET A 838 41.61 -32.27 -56.13
N ARG A 839 40.73 -33.22 -55.76
CA ARG A 839 39.69 -33.73 -56.66
C ARG A 839 38.48 -32.80 -56.62
N LYS A 840 38.34 -31.98 -57.65
CA LYS A 840 37.08 -31.32 -58.00
C LYS A 840 36.23 -32.24 -58.86
#